data_AF-A0A9W6QLB6-F1
#
_entry.id   AF-A0A9W6QLB6-F1
#
_cell.length_a   1.000
_cell.length_b   1.000
_cell.length_c   1.000
_cell.angle_alpha   90.00
_cell.angle_beta   90.00
_cell.angle_gamma   90.00
#
_symmetry.space_group_name_H-M   'P 1'
#
loop_
_entity.id
_entity.type
_entity.pdbx_description
1 polymer ?
#
loop_
_entity_poly.entity_id
_entity_poly.type
_entity_poly.pdbx_seq_one_letter_code
_entity_poly.pdbx_strand_id
1 'polypeptide(L)'
;MSKTFEFGSTTADLARVREVARNLQEDPGATRGAASKWDKIFQALDRADDEVSKDGQLKRFHLLANTAFNLAQWFQSQLDPAIQEEMLRMAIHWYDSANNPTYATSLSSCRRQLATLGKDSVVPVTIATVTTTPPTSHSPQASNYVRGPAPPQEWDDVVAEWRESGGVKPLQDLIDDFAKFANETVFSLLPQARELLVDELSSHLQEIGDELRELSIHQDGNVVHERAKSARRLAFNVNVNQVNVHTFRLRWLVTGMWNFALMQEAGWQSNRPQIVVDLLGYVQSFQIYSRHRDDRREYMLWATRLLLRAALDSDVIPRPLFDKAKSLASWIRHSTGTYLLLSGPEPTQPSLTVYDTRVDPANRDQWADSLLQRWVDKPDVRLSVALSLLSLSDWSVSRLNYLLQILFQNSSEAQARIELWLGEANQLIEATRTTHIGVNPWSPGRGIDGATLSYGPQGNNIILADSTLRGIASELATRSGHLVAQGAIFRGRRVPTFLCFDNFGPVGILKIDRVDRVEREKKNFDRYAKRLHPRYRPSECVVGTSSISDSAGDRFRAVLTSYVFSEEDEPTTLSEWLVEADAEQIDMLINRLFLQSLRPWLSHVERRVGDLRDEYSSLRPATNITPHAPDRNAVVELRQFTASRTTRLFGQKLDHADRFFTAFETLPLVKEIIGEDRARMPSVNPLWLAAAVGECDDVELQHNAVAPLIHQVSSHEYLTCISHGDLHGDNILIAGDPRQPNISLIDFETTHEGHICKDFARLESALLTRIFEWTAEEASALVDWFMHSWNKDVLSSHTVPQVSDRITRILGAVVRLRKTLIGCGQEHWPIKASEYQWAMLASLLPFARYPDTPEHNRVLALVLAGHAASTLCA
;
A
#
# COMPACT_ATOMS: atom_id res chain seq x y z
N MET A 1 40.34 48.08 20.92
CA MET A 1 39.93 49.09 21.93
C MET A 1 38.47 48.84 22.26
N SER A 2 38.15 48.25 23.42
CA SER A 2 36.76 48.06 23.82
C SER A 2 36.17 49.41 24.24
N LYS A 3 35.15 49.90 23.52
CA LYS A 3 34.29 50.95 24.08
C LYS A 3 33.65 50.36 25.34
N THR A 4 33.96 50.92 26.49
CA THR A 4 33.25 50.58 27.74
C THR A 4 31.80 50.98 27.52
N PHE A 5 30.90 50.00 27.46
CA PHE A 5 29.47 50.27 27.37
C PHE A 5 29.03 50.78 28.74
N GLU A 6 28.81 52.09 28.87
CA GLU A 6 28.27 52.68 30.10
C GLU A 6 26.77 52.38 30.13
N PHE A 7 26.34 51.53 31.06
CA PHE A 7 24.93 51.30 31.32
C PHE A 7 24.30 52.57 31.90
N GLY A 8 23.10 52.92 31.42
CA GLY A 8 22.38 54.10 31.90
C GLY A 8 21.77 53.88 33.29
N SER A 9 20.94 54.82 33.73
CA SER A 9 20.02 54.52 34.83
C SER A 9 19.05 53.41 34.40
N THR A 10 18.49 52.65 35.34
CA THR A 10 17.48 51.61 35.04
C THR A 10 16.33 52.14 34.16
N THR A 11 15.96 53.41 34.34
CA THR A 11 14.97 54.11 33.51
C THR A 11 15.44 54.31 32.07
N ALA A 12 16.72 54.67 31.86
CA ALA A 12 17.29 54.84 30.53
C ALA A 12 17.40 53.51 29.78
N ASP A 13 17.85 52.45 30.47
CA ASP A 13 17.94 51.12 29.89
C ASP A 13 16.55 50.56 29.54
N LEU A 14 15.54 50.78 30.40
CA LEU A 14 14.16 50.41 30.13
C LEU A 14 13.60 51.14 28.89
N ALA A 15 13.83 52.46 28.80
CA ALA A 15 13.42 53.25 27.65
C ALA A 15 14.07 52.73 26.37
N ARG A 16 15.34 52.33 26.43
CA ARG A 16 16.09 51.80 25.29
C ARG A 16 15.55 50.45 24.82
N VAL A 17 15.29 49.50 25.73
CA VAL A 17 14.70 48.20 25.34
C VAL A 17 13.30 48.39 24.75
N ARG A 18 12.51 49.34 25.27
CA ARG A 18 11.18 49.65 24.74
C ARG A 18 11.24 50.30 23.35
N GLU A 19 12.23 51.16 23.10
CA GLU A 19 12.49 51.73 21.77
C GLU A 19 12.83 50.64 20.76
N VAL A 20 13.77 49.76 21.09
CA VAL A 20 14.19 48.64 20.23
C VAL A 20 13.01 47.70 19.93
N ALA A 21 12.17 47.39 20.93
CA ALA A 21 10.97 46.58 20.74
C ALA A 21 9.94 47.26 19.81
N ARG A 22 9.74 48.58 19.93
CA ARG A 22 8.81 49.33 19.07
C ARG A 22 9.29 49.37 17.62
N ASN A 23 10.58 49.68 17.41
CA ASN A 23 11.17 49.71 16.07
C ASN A 23 11.03 48.35 15.37
N LEU A 24 11.19 47.24 16.10
CA LEU A 24 10.97 45.90 15.56
C LEU A 24 9.49 45.58 15.31
N GLN A 25 8.57 46.05 16.15
CA GLN A 25 7.14 45.84 15.93
C GLN A 25 6.65 46.56 14.66
N GLU A 26 7.25 47.70 14.34
CA GLU A 26 6.91 48.49 13.14
C GLU A 26 7.54 47.93 11.85
N ASP A 27 8.50 46.99 11.95
CA ASP A 27 9.09 46.31 10.79
C ASP A 27 8.06 45.34 10.14
N PRO A 28 7.66 45.56 8.86
CA PRO A 28 6.73 44.69 8.13
C PRO A 28 7.18 43.22 8.05
N GLY A 29 8.50 42.95 8.15
CA GLY A 29 9.06 41.60 8.16
C GLY A 29 8.86 40.88 9.49
N ALA A 30 8.76 41.61 10.61
CA ALA A 30 8.69 41.06 11.95
C ALA A 30 7.26 40.76 12.45
N THR A 31 6.23 41.27 11.77
CA THR A 31 4.82 41.22 12.22
C THR A 31 4.03 40.00 11.75
N ARG A 32 4.49 39.23 10.76
CA ARG A 32 3.80 38.01 10.30
C ARG A 32 3.89 36.89 11.33
N GLY A 33 2.84 36.72 12.14
CA GLY A 33 2.68 35.61 13.10
C GLY A 33 3.21 35.87 14.52
N ALA A 34 3.65 37.09 14.84
CA ALA A 34 4.29 37.42 16.12
C ALA A 34 3.44 38.27 17.09
N ALA A 35 2.18 38.57 16.76
CA ALA A 35 1.33 39.48 17.55
C ALA A 35 1.29 39.14 19.06
N SER A 36 1.06 37.87 19.40
CA SER A 36 1.00 37.41 20.80
C SER A 36 2.36 37.44 21.54
N LYS A 37 3.47 37.49 20.80
CA LYS A 37 4.82 37.62 21.36
C LYS A 37 5.14 39.07 21.69
N TRP A 38 4.69 40.02 20.85
CA TRP A 38 4.79 41.45 21.11
C TRP A 38 4.01 41.87 22.35
N ASP A 39 2.78 41.37 22.52
CA ASP A 39 1.98 41.64 23.72
C ASP A 39 2.71 41.23 25.01
N LYS A 40 3.38 40.08 25.00
CA LYS A 40 4.16 39.60 26.16
C LYS A 40 5.38 40.47 26.45
N ILE A 41 6.07 40.94 25.40
CA ILE A 41 7.23 41.84 25.52
C ILE A 41 6.79 43.17 26.13
N PHE A 42 5.74 43.80 25.61
CA PHE A 42 5.25 45.07 26.13
C PHE A 42 4.66 44.95 27.54
N GLN A 43 3.91 43.88 27.84
CA GLN A 43 3.45 43.63 29.21
C GLN A 43 4.61 43.48 30.22
N ALA A 44 5.73 42.86 29.81
CA ALA A 44 6.90 42.75 30.68
C ALA A 44 7.59 44.11 30.88
N LEU A 45 7.65 44.94 29.84
CA LEU A 45 8.20 46.29 29.92
C LEU A 45 7.33 47.22 30.77
N ASP A 46 6.01 47.15 30.63
CA ASP A 46 5.07 47.96 31.41
C ASP A 46 5.13 47.62 32.91
N ARG A 47 5.23 46.33 33.24
CA ARG A 47 5.43 45.90 34.64
C ARG A 47 6.75 46.39 35.22
N ALA A 48 7.81 46.43 34.42
CA ALA A 48 9.10 46.95 34.85
C ALA A 48 9.05 48.47 35.07
N ASP A 49 8.33 49.19 34.23
CA ASP A 49 8.09 50.64 34.34
C ASP A 49 7.30 51.00 35.60
N ASP A 50 6.27 50.21 35.89
CA ASP A 50 5.47 50.33 37.12
C ASP A 50 6.32 50.11 38.38
N GLU A 51 7.24 49.13 38.36
CA GLU A 51 8.14 48.85 39.49
C GLU A 51 9.13 50.00 39.71
N VAL A 52 9.75 50.49 38.64
CA VAL A 52 10.70 51.62 38.69
C VAL A 52 10.01 52.90 39.16
N SER A 53 8.78 53.15 38.70
CA SER A 53 8.02 54.36 39.05
C SER A 53 7.54 54.37 40.51
N LYS A 54 7.25 53.20 41.09
CA LYS A 54 6.74 53.09 42.47
C LYS A 54 7.85 53.15 43.52
N ASP A 55 8.96 52.45 43.30
CA ASP A 55 9.97 52.22 44.34
C ASP A 55 11.35 52.82 43.99
N GLY A 56 11.52 53.43 42.82
CA GLY A 56 12.81 53.96 42.34
C GLY A 56 13.88 52.88 42.08
N GLN A 57 13.54 51.60 42.26
CA GLN A 57 14.40 50.44 42.07
C GLN A 57 13.61 49.30 41.43
N LEU A 58 14.23 48.62 40.46
CA LEU A 58 13.65 47.46 39.82
C LEU A 58 13.88 46.22 40.69
N LYS A 59 12.80 45.64 41.23
CA LYS A 59 12.90 44.43 42.06
C LYS A 59 13.01 43.16 41.21
N ARG A 60 12.52 43.20 39.96
CA ARG A 60 12.51 42.06 39.03
C ARG A 60 13.41 42.26 37.81
N PHE A 61 14.70 42.39 38.04
CA PHE A 61 15.74 42.46 36.98
C PHE A 61 15.61 41.38 35.89
N HIS A 62 15.13 40.18 36.25
CA HIS A 62 14.95 39.09 35.29
C HIS A 62 13.89 39.35 34.22
N LEU A 63 12.88 40.20 34.47
CA LEU A 63 11.87 40.54 33.45
C LEU A 63 12.53 41.31 32.30
N LEU A 64 13.37 42.29 32.63
CA LEU A 64 14.14 43.03 31.63
C LEU A 64 15.23 42.19 30.99
N ALA A 65 15.94 41.38 31.78
CA ALA A 65 16.96 40.47 31.26
C ALA A 65 16.39 39.48 30.23
N ASN A 66 15.22 38.89 30.50
CA ASN A 66 14.53 38.00 29.57
C ASN A 66 14.04 38.74 28.32
N THR A 67 13.48 39.94 28.48
CA THR A 67 13.01 40.73 27.34
C THR A 67 14.15 41.13 26.41
N ALA A 68 15.27 41.65 26.94
CA ALA A 68 16.45 41.97 26.15
C ALA A 68 17.06 40.70 25.50
N PHE A 69 17.15 39.58 26.22
CA PHE A 69 17.63 38.34 25.63
C PHE A 69 16.75 37.83 24.47
N ASN A 70 15.42 37.94 24.60
CA ASN A 70 14.49 37.56 23.53
C ASN A 70 14.60 38.48 22.31
N LEU A 71 14.83 39.78 22.51
CA LEU A 71 15.07 40.73 21.43
C LEU A 71 16.42 40.44 20.74
N ALA A 72 17.47 40.12 21.50
CA ALA A 72 18.76 39.70 20.93
C ALA A 72 18.62 38.45 20.03
N GLN A 73 17.86 37.44 20.46
CA GLN A 73 17.61 36.25 19.64
C GLN A 73 16.86 36.57 18.35
N TRP A 74 16.02 37.60 18.35
CA TRP A 74 15.32 38.06 17.15
C TRP A 74 16.26 38.72 16.15
N PHE A 75 17.18 39.57 16.63
CA PHE A 75 18.17 40.21 15.76
C PHE A 75 19.20 39.22 15.20
N GLN A 76 19.44 38.10 15.88
CA GLN A 76 20.28 37.02 15.34
C GLN A 76 19.77 36.52 13.97
N SER A 77 18.46 36.51 13.74
CA SER A 77 17.88 36.09 12.46
C SER A 77 17.77 37.22 11.42
N GLN A 78 17.99 38.48 11.82
CA GLN A 78 17.82 39.67 10.98
C GLN A 78 19.14 40.37 10.62
N LEU A 79 20.29 39.81 11.02
CA LEU A 79 21.65 40.30 10.68
C LEU A 79 21.96 41.74 11.15
N ASP A 80 21.40 42.21 12.26
CA ASP A 80 21.88 43.44 12.94
C ASP A 80 22.71 43.08 14.19
N PRO A 81 24.03 42.82 14.02
CA PRO A 81 24.89 42.38 15.12
C PRO A 81 25.11 43.47 16.17
N ALA A 82 24.94 44.75 15.84
CA ALA A 82 25.16 45.85 16.78
C ALA A 82 24.03 45.91 17.82
N ILE A 83 22.77 45.83 17.37
CA ILE A 83 21.63 45.81 18.29
C ILE A 83 21.59 44.47 19.05
N GLN A 84 21.95 43.36 18.39
CA GLN A 84 22.08 42.07 19.08
C GLN A 84 23.11 42.13 20.22
N GLU A 85 24.29 42.69 19.95
CA GLU A 85 25.34 42.89 20.96
C GLU A 85 24.85 43.77 22.12
N GLU A 86 24.19 44.89 21.81
CA GLU A 86 23.62 45.81 22.80
C GLU A 86 22.62 45.08 23.73
N MET A 87 21.66 44.36 23.16
CA MET A 87 20.65 43.62 23.92
C MET A 87 21.25 42.49 24.76
N LEU A 88 22.27 41.79 24.26
CA LEU A 88 22.99 40.76 25.03
C LEU A 88 23.74 41.36 26.22
N ARG A 89 24.38 42.52 26.05
CA ARG A 89 25.10 43.21 27.14
C ARG A 89 24.13 43.68 28.22
N MET A 90 22.97 44.23 27.85
CA MET A 90 21.91 44.62 28.80
C MET A 90 21.34 43.41 29.54
N ALA A 91 21.07 42.30 28.84
CA ALA A 91 20.62 41.07 29.47
C ALA A 91 21.63 40.52 30.48
N ILE A 92 22.93 40.50 30.14
CA ILE A 92 24.01 40.09 31.05
C ILE A 92 24.05 40.99 32.29
N HIS A 93 24.03 42.31 32.10
CA HIS A 93 24.06 43.27 33.19
C HIS A 93 22.92 43.04 34.20
N TRP A 94 21.71 42.81 33.71
CA TRP A 94 20.56 42.57 34.59
C TRP A 94 20.54 41.18 35.22
N TYR A 95 21.02 40.14 34.51
CA TYR A 95 21.18 38.82 35.14
C TYR A 95 22.24 38.82 36.24
N ASP A 96 23.36 39.52 36.02
CA ASP A 96 24.40 39.70 37.04
C ASP A 96 23.87 40.53 38.22
N SER A 97 23.11 41.61 37.96
CA SER A 97 22.50 42.46 38.99
C SER A 97 21.42 41.74 39.80
N ALA A 98 20.72 40.77 39.21
CA ALA A 98 19.73 39.95 39.90
C ALA A 98 20.36 39.00 40.94
N ASN A 99 21.67 38.67 40.80
CA ASN A 99 22.43 37.76 41.66
C ASN A 99 21.65 36.47 42.05
N ASN A 100 20.95 35.86 41.09
CA ASN A 100 20.08 34.71 41.34
C ASN A 100 20.60 33.47 40.57
N PRO A 101 20.96 32.37 41.26
CA PRO A 101 21.52 31.16 40.64
C PRO A 101 20.62 30.52 39.57
N THR A 102 19.31 30.72 39.65
CA THR A 102 18.35 30.16 38.68
C THR A 102 18.57 30.65 37.25
N TYR A 103 19.27 31.78 37.05
CA TYR A 103 19.56 32.33 35.72
C TYR A 103 20.95 32.00 35.19
N ALA A 104 21.73 31.15 35.87
CA ALA A 104 23.10 30.81 35.45
C ALA A 104 23.17 30.27 34.01
N THR A 105 22.18 29.50 33.57
CA THR A 105 22.09 28.97 32.20
C THR A 105 21.83 30.08 31.18
N SER A 106 20.87 30.98 31.43
CA SER A 106 20.55 32.11 30.56
C SER A 106 21.73 33.08 30.46
N LEU A 107 22.37 33.39 31.58
CA LEU A 107 23.58 34.23 31.64
C LEU A 107 24.74 33.61 30.85
N SER A 108 24.98 32.30 31.02
CA SER A 108 26.00 31.57 30.25
C SER A 108 25.69 31.56 28.75
N SER A 109 24.42 31.47 28.37
CA SER A 109 23.97 31.56 26.98
C SER A 109 24.24 32.95 26.41
N CYS A 110 23.89 34.02 27.12
CA CYS A 110 24.14 35.39 26.69
C CYS A 110 25.64 35.65 26.49
N ARG A 111 26.48 35.24 27.45
CA ARG A 111 27.95 35.38 27.37
C ARG A 111 28.54 34.61 26.20
N ARG A 112 28.03 33.41 25.92
CA ARG A 112 28.46 32.60 24.77
C ARG A 112 28.10 33.28 23.45
N GLN A 113 26.88 33.76 23.30
CA GLN A 113 26.44 34.45 22.07
C GLN A 113 27.23 35.75 21.85
N LEU A 114 27.45 36.53 22.91
CA LEU A 114 28.25 37.75 22.86
C LEU A 114 29.71 37.45 22.45
N ALA A 115 30.29 36.35 22.94
CA ALA A 115 31.63 35.92 22.56
C ALA A 115 31.73 35.47 21.08
N THR A 116 30.65 34.94 20.51
CA THR A 116 30.59 34.60 19.07
C THR A 116 30.54 35.86 18.21
N LEU A 117 29.73 36.86 18.59
CA LEU A 117 29.66 38.15 17.87
C LEU A 117 31.01 38.88 17.81
N GLY A 118 31.83 38.75 18.86
CA GLY A 118 33.16 39.34 18.89
C GLY A 118 34.21 38.62 18.03
N LYS A 119 33.93 37.43 17.48
CA LYS A 119 34.90 36.62 16.71
C LYS A 119 34.80 36.79 15.20
N ASP A 120 33.72 37.38 14.68
CA ASP A 120 33.50 37.51 13.22
C ASP A 120 34.07 38.82 12.61
N SER A 121 34.88 39.59 13.36
CA SER A 121 35.46 40.86 12.88
C SER A 121 36.95 40.79 12.47
N VAL A 122 37.60 39.61 12.42
CA VAL A 122 39.00 39.52 11.93
C VAL A 122 39.26 38.24 11.11
N VAL A 123 39.74 38.44 9.89
CA VAL A 123 40.25 37.49 8.85
C VAL A 123 41.42 36.61 9.40
N PRO A 124 41.68 35.39 8.87
CA PRO A 124 42.05 34.24 9.68
C PRO A 124 43.55 34.10 9.93
N VAL A 125 43.91 33.48 11.06
CA VAL A 125 45.27 32.99 11.32
C VAL A 125 45.25 31.49 11.59
N THR A 126 46.08 30.83 10.78
CA THR A 126 46.62 29.47 10.78
C THR A 126 46.75 28.81 12.15
N ILE A 127 46.19 27.60 12.28
CA ILE A 127 46.38 26.73 13.45
C ILE A 127 47.73 26.00 13.30
N ALA A 128 48.65 26.25 14.23
CA ALA A 128 49.80 25.39 14.48
C ALA A 128 49.51 24.50 15.70
N THR A 129 49.74 23.21 15.51
CA THR A 129 49.68 22.13 16.48
C THR A 129 50.76 22.33 17.55
N VAL A 130 50.38 22.38 18.83
CA VAL A 130 51.33 22.25 19.96
C VAL A 130 50.81 21.20 20.93
N THR A 131 51.56 20.12 21.01
CA THR A 131 51.56 19.07 22.03
C THR A 131 52.21 19.62 23.30
N THR A 132 51.50 19.60 24.43
CA THR A 132 52.13 19.68 25.76
C THR A 132 51.42 18.79 26.76
N THR A 133 52.19 17.87 27.33
CA THR A 133 51.96 17.07 28.53
C THR A 133 51.67 17.95 29.76
N PRO A 134 50.85 17.50 30.73
CA PRO A 134 50.42 18.33 31.85
C PRO A 134 51.43 18.30 33.02
N PRO A 135 51.62 19.42 33.75
CA PRO A 135 52.29 19.41 35.03
C PRO A 135 51.30 19.09 36.15
N THR A 136 51.78 18.26 37.06
CA THR A 136 51.20 17.94 38.37
C THR A 136 51.29 19.15 39.30
N SER A 137 50.14 19.64 39.77
CA SER A 137 50.09 20.49 40.96
C SER A 137 48.82 20.23 41.76
N HIS A 138 49.01 19.77 42.99
CA HIS A 138 47.99 19.57 44.01
C HIS A 138 47.31 20.90 44.38
N SER A 139 45.98 20.89 44.40
CA SER A 139 45.14 21.87 45.09
C SER A 139 43.88 21.17 45.62
N PRO A 140 43.30 21.65 46.73
CA PRO A 140 42.52 20.83 47.65
C PRO A 140 41.15 20.45 47.09
N GLN A 141 40.78 19.19 47.31
CA GLN A 141 39.53 18.57 46.91
C GLN A 141 38.32 19.32 47.49
N ALA A 142 37.61 20.06 46.64
CA ALA A 142 36.17 20.24 46.77
C ALA A 142 35.52 19.06 46.05
N SER A 143 34.78 18.22 46.79
CA SER A 143 34.07 17.06 46.29
C SER A 143 32.91 17.47 45.39
N ASN A 144 33.20 17.70 44.10
CA ASN A 144 32.19 17.62 43.06
C ASN A 144 31.81 16.14 42.90
N TYR A 145 30.84 15.69 43.69
CA TYR A 145 30.06 14.50 43.39
C TYR A 145 29.39 14.72 42.04
N VAL A 146 30.05 14.27 40.96
CA VAL A 146 29.33 13.88 39.75
C VAL A 146 28.44 12.72 40.20
N ARG A 147 27.16 13.00 40.46
CA ARG A 147 26.16 11.94 40.58
C ARG A 147 26.25 11.13 39.29
N GLY A 148 26.75 9.91 39.38
CA GLY A 148 26.51 8.92 38.34
C GLY A 148 25.01 8.82 38.06
N PRO A 149 24.60 8.34 36.88
CA PRO A 149 23.19 8.06 36.63
C PRO A 149 22.66 7.22 37.78
N ALA A 150 21.56 7.67 38.40
CA ALA A 150 20.90 6.87 39.41
C ALA A 150 20.61 5.48 38.82
N PRO A 151 20.72 4.40 39.61
CA PRO A 151 20.34 3.08 39.14
C PRO A 151 18.93 3.15 38.52
N PRO A 152 18.68 2.42 37.41
CA PRO A 152 17.35 2.42 36.79
C PRO A 152 16.33 2.04 37.86
N GLN A 153 15.37 2.93 38.12
CA GLN A 153 14.28 2.67 39.05
C GLN A 153 13.42 1.56 38.42
N GLU A 154 13.09 0.52 39.19
CA GLU A 154 12.22 -0.54 38.71
C GLU A 154 10.78 -0.03 38.62
N TRP A 155 9.99 -0.65 37.75
CA TRP A 155 8.60 -0.24 37.51
C TRP A 155 7.75 -0.31 38.79
N ASP A 156 7.90 -1.40 39.55
CA ASP A 156 7.14 -1.63 40.78
C ASP A 156 7.45 -0.58 41.84
N ASP A 157 8.72 -0.13 41.93
CA ASP A 157 9.13 0.93 42.85
C ASP A 157 8.47 2.26 42.50
N VAL A 158 8.41 2.59 41.21
CA VAL A 158 7.76 3.82 40.73
C VAL A 158 6.26 3.79 41.00
N VAL A 159 5.60 2.66 40.75
CA VAL A 159 4.16 2.52 41.02
C VAL A 159 3.86 2.57 42.51
N ALA A 160 4.70 1.96 43.36
CA ALA A 160 4.58 2.04 44.82
C ALA A 160 4.69 3.49 45.31
N GLU A 161 5.68 4.25 44.82
CA GLU A 161 5.84 5.68 45.13
C GLU A 161 4.59 6.49 44.72
N TRP A 162 3.98 6.17 43.57
CA TRP A 162 2.75 6.83 43.13
C TRP A 162 1.56 6.51 44.05
N ARG A 163 1.45 5.27 44.55
CA ARG A 163 0.38 4.88 45.50
C ARG A 163 0.51 5.66 46.81
N GLU A 164 1.72 5.82 47.32
CA GLU A 164 1.98 6.56 48.57
C GLU A 164 1.59 8.04 48.47
N SER A 165 1.81 8.66 47.31
CA SER A 165 1.47 10.09 47.10
C SER A 165 -0.04 10.38 47.06
N GLY A 166 -0.91 9.37 46.92
CA GLY A 166 -2.37 9.52 46.97
C GLY A 166 -2.98 10.34 45.81
N GLY A 167 -4.29 10.61 45.89
CA GLY A 167 -5.04 11.36 44.90
C GLY A 167 -6.54 11.39 45.19
N VAL A 168 -7.30 12.12 44.38
CA VAL A 168 -8.72 12.42 44.66
C VAL A 168 -9.66 11.95 43.55
N LYS A 169 -9.20 11.88 42.29
CA LYS A 169 -10.01 11.40 41.16
C LYS A 169 -9.67 9.96 40.78
N PRO A 170 -10.65 9.13 40.38
CA PRO A 170 -10.39 7.79 39.84
C PRO A 170 -9.49 7.84 38.62
N LEU A 171 -8.57 6.88 38.50
CA LEU A 171 -7.70 6.77 37.32
C LEU A 171 -8.46 6.30 36.06
N GLN A 172 -9.54 5.54 36.22
CA GLN A 172 -10.31 4.99 35.10
C GLN A 172 -10.89 6.10 34.19
N ASP A 173 -11.44 7.16 34.79
CA ASP A 173 -12.00 8.28 34.02
C ASP A 173 -10.94 8.93 33.12
N LEU A 174 -9.69 9.06 33.62
CA LEU A 174 -8.56 9.56 32.84
C LEU A 174 -8.17 8.62 31.70
N ILE A 175 -8.22 7.31 31.93
CA ILE A 175 -7.90 6.30 30.90
C ILE A 175 -8.93 6.40 29.76
N ASP A 176 -10.21 6.49 30.09
CA ASP A 176 -11.29 6.57 29.10
C ASP A 176 -11.19 7.88 28.27
N ASP A 177 -10.95 9.01 28.94
CA ASP A 177 -10.75 10.29 28.27
C ASP A 177 -9.46 10.32 27.43
N PHE A 178 -8.38 9.68 27.91
CA PHE A 178 -7.14 9.55 27.16
C PHE A 178 -7.31 8.66 25.93
N ALA A 179 -8.06 7.56 26.04
CA ALA A 179 -8.39 6.69 24.90
C ALA A 179 -9.12 7.46 23.81
N LYS A 180 -10.11 8.27 24.20
CA LYS A 180 -10.84 9.15 23.30
C LYS A 180 -9.91 10.18 22.64
N PHE A 181 -9.07 10.85 23.43
CA PHE A 181 -8.09 11.82 22.93
C PHE A 181 -7.12 11.19 21.91
N ALA A 182 -6.57 10.01 22.22
CA ALA A 182 -5.64 9.30 21.35
C ALA A 182 -6.31 8.93 20.02
N ASN A 183 -7.55 8.43 20.09
CA ASN A 183 -8.34 8.11 18.91
C ASN A 183 -8.64 9.33 18.04
N GLU A 184 -9.06 10.45 18.65
CA GLU A 184 -9.43 11.67 17.92
C GLU A 184 -8.22 12.43 17.37
N THR A 185 -7.04 12.33 17.99
CA THR A 185 -5.86 13.13 17.63
C THR A 185 -4.88 12.40 16.74
N VAL A 186 -4.62 11.12 17.01
CA VAL A 186 -3.59 10.34 16.29
C VAL A 186 -4.25 9.32 15.38
N PHE A 187 -5.05 8.39 15.91
CA PHE A 187 -5.57 7.29 15.09
C PHE A 187 -6.60 7.74 14.05
N SER A 188 -7.30 8.85 14.27
CA SER A 188 -8.20 9.47 13.28
C SER A 188 -7.47 9.95 12.02
N LEU A 189 -6.17 10.23 12.10
CA LEU A 189 -5.38 10.73 10.97
C LEU A 189 -5.29 9.70 9.84
N LEU A 190 -5.40 8.40 10.16
CA LEU A 190 -5.32 7.35 9.16
C LEU A 190 -6.35 6.25 9.48
N PRO A 191 -7.57 6.30 8.91
CA PRO A 191 -8.65 5.37 9.21
C PRO A 191 -8.25 3.89 9.09
N GLN A 192 -7.46 3.53 8.09
CA GLN A 192 -6.98 2.16 7.88
C GLN A 192 -6.06 1.68 9.01
N ALA A 193 -5.23 2.57 9.56
CA ALA A 193 -4.41 2.24 10.73
C ALA A 193 -5.27 2.15 12.00
N ARG A 194 -6.33 2.95 12.11
CA ARG A 194 -7.26 2.90 13.24
C ARG A 194 -7.91 1.53 13.35
N GLU A 195 -8.43 0.98 12.26
CA GLU A 195 -9.07 -0.35 12.24
C GLU A 195 -8.16 -1.46 12.78
N LEU A 196 -6.84 -1.35 12.56
CA LEU A 196 -5.87 -2.35 12.99
C LEU A 196 -5.30 -2.11 14.39
N LEU A 197 -5.24 -0.86 14.84
CA LEU A 197 -4.50 -0.48 16.06
C LEU A 197 -5.42 -0.12 17.24
N VAL A 198 -6.70 0.18 17.01
CA VAL A 198 -7.61 0.67 18.07
C VAL A 198 -7.96 -0.41 19.10
N ASP A 199 -8.11 -1.66 18.65
CA ASP A 199 -8.42 -2.79 19.53
C ASP A 199 -7.22 -3.09 20.45
N GLU A 200 -6.01 -3.04 19.89
CA GLU A 200 -4.76 -3.17 20.64
C GLU A 200 -4.59 -2.02 21.66
N LEU A 201 -4.88 -0.78 21.26
CA LEU A 201 -4.88 0.36 22.18
C LEU A 201 -5.86 0.15 23.34
N SER A 202 -7.09 -0.26 23.04
CA SER A 202 -8.14 -0.47 24.05
C SER A 202 -7.75 -1.59 25.02
N SER A 203 -7.22 -2.71 24.50
CA SER A 203 -6.73 -3.82 25.32
C SER A 203 -5.59 -3.40 26.24
N HIS A 204 -4.59 -2.66 25.74
CA HIS A 204 -3.47 -2.21 26.56
C HIS A 204 -3.89 -1.18 27.61
N LEU A 205 -4.84 -0.28 27.29
CA LEU A 205 -5.37 0.68 28.25
C LEU A 205 -6.18 0.01 29.36
N GLN A 206 -6.93 -1.05 29.03
CA GLN A 206 -7.60 -1.88 30.03
C GLN A 206 -6.59 -2.55 30.97
N GLU A 207 -5.51 -3.11 30.43
CA GLU A 207 -4.44 -3.72 31.23
C GLU A 207 -3.76 -2.71 32.15
N ILE A 208 -3.50 -1.49 31.67
CA ILE A 208 -3.00 -0.38 32.50
C ILE A 208 -4.00 -0.05 33.62
N GLY A 209 -5.30 -0.02 33.31
CA GLY A 209 -6.35 0.20 34.31
C GLY A 209 -6.36 -0.87 35.40
N ASP A 210 -6.13 -2.12 35.03
CA ASP A 210 -6.03 -3.24 35.98
C ASP A 210 -4.75 -3.15 36.83
N GLU A 211 -3.61 -2.87 36.22
CA GLU A 211 -2.31 -2.74 36.89
C GLU A 211 -2.27 -1.54 37.86
N LEU A 212 -2.91 -0.43 37.48
CA LEU A 212 -2.92 0.83 38.22
C LEU A 212 -4.22 1.09 38.99
N ARG A 213 -5.06 0.07 39.20
CA ARG A 213 -6.42 0.19 39.77
C ARG A 213 -6.47 0.92 41.13
N GLU A 214 -5.42 0.80 41.94
CA GLU A 214 -5.33 1.44 43.26
C GLU A 214 -4.80 2.89 43.22
N LEU A 215 -4.42 3.39 42.05
CA LEU A 215 -3.96 4.77 41.88
C LEU A 215 -5.13 5.74 41.66
N SER A 216 -4.87 6.98 42.06
CA SER A 216 -5.76 8.11 41.84
C SER A 216 -4.98 9.32 41.35
N ILE A 217 -5.67 10.27 40.72
CA ILE A 217 -5.05 11.47 40.17
C ILE A 217 -4.88 12.50 41.28
N HIS A 218 -3.65 12.97 41.46
CA HIS A 218 -3.31 13.98 42.47
C HIS A 218 -3.75 15.38 42.01
N GLN A 219 -4.25 16.22 42.93
CA GLN A 219 -4.71 17.58 42.61
C GLN A 219 -3.55 18.56 42.34
N ASP A 220 -2.40 18.34 42.98
CA ASP A 220 -1.18 19.12 42.70
C ASP A 220 -0.55 18.70 41.36
N GLY A 221 -0.58 19.62 40.40
CA GLY A 221 0.03 19.44 39.08
C GLY A 221 1.53 19.13 39.12
N ASN A 222 2.27 19.54 40.15
CA ASN A 222 3.69 19.19 40.27
C ASN A 222 3.90 17.69 40.53
N VAL A 223 3.02 17.07 41.33
CA VAL A 223 3.04 15.63 41.57
C VAL A 223 2.75 14.89 40.27
N VAL A 224 1.71 15.28 39.55
CA VAL A 224 1.38 14.71 38.23
C VAL A 224 2.54 14.91 37.25
N HIS A 225 3.27 16.02 37.35
CA HIS A 225 4.43 16.31 36.51
C HIS A 225 5.61 15.38 36.78
N GLU A 226 5.92 15.12 38.05
CA GLU A 226 6.94 14.14 38.41
C GLU A 226 6.52 12.72 38.01
N ARG A 227 5.23 12.35 38.14
CA ARG A 227 4.73 11.06 37.60
C ARG A 227 4.96 10.94 36.09
N ALA A 228 4.63 11.98 35.32
CA ALA A 228 4.88 12.01 33.87
C ALA A 228 6.38 11.89 33.54
N LYS A 229 7.25 12.58 34.29
CA LYS A 229 8.71 12.49 34.12
C LYS A 229 9.26 11.11 34.45
N SER A 230 8.83 10.51 35.56
CA SER A 230 9.25 9.16 35.96
C SER A 230 8.79 8.11 34.96
N ALA A 231 7.53 8.15 34.53
CA ALA A 231 7.00 7.26 33.48
C ALA A 231 7.80 7.39 32.18
N ARG A 232 8.12 8.62 31.76
CA ARG A 232 8.88 8.85 30.54
C ARG A 232 10.34 8.37 30.66
N ARG A 233 11.00 8.56 31.80
CA ARG A 233 12.34 7.99 32.05
C ARG A 233 12.32 6.47 31.91
N LEU A 234 11.30 5.80 32.44
CA LEU A 234 11.13 4.36 32.32
C LEU A 234 10.90 3.92 30.87
N ALA A 235 10.15 4.69 30.07
CA ALA A 235 9.95 4.40 28.66
C ALA A 235 11.26 4.57 27.85
N PHE A 236 12.04 5.63 28.10
CA PHE A 236 13.28 5.88 27.34
C PHE A 236 14.46 5.01 27.75
N ASN A 237 14.55 4.57 29.02
CA ASN A 237 15.68 3.78 29.52
C ASN A 237 15.56 2.27 29.24
N VAL A 238 14.53 1.84 28.49
CA VAL A 238 14.34 0.44 28.15
C VAL A 238 15.35 0.01 27.09
N ASN A 239 16.19 -0.97 27.44
CA ASN A 239 16.90 -1.75 26.43
C ASN A 239 15.90 -2.69 25.76
N VAL A 240 15.50 -2.33 24.54
CA VAL A 240 14.47 -3.06 23.76
C VAL A 240 14.86 -4.51 23.47
N ASN A 241 16.15 -4.86 23.54
CA ASN A 241 16.62 -6.23 23.38
C ASN A 241 16.51 -7.07 24.68
N GLN A 242 16.25 -6.44 25.83
CA GLN A 242 16.21 -7.09 27.14
C GLN A 242 14.82 -7.06 27.78
N VAL A 243 13.95 -6.13 27.38
CA VAL A 243 12.61 -5.96 27.95
C VAL A 243 11.56 -6.53 27.00
N ASN A 244 10.52 -7.16 27.58
CA ASN A 244 9.35 -7.58 26.83
C ASN A 244 8.73 -6.37 26.10
N VAL A 245 8.57 -6.47 24.78
CA VAL A 245 8.03 -5.38 23.96
C VAL A 245 6.64 -4.96 24.41
N HIS A 246 5.85 -5.89 24.97
CA HIS A 246 4.56 -5.61 25.59
C HIS A 246 4.67 -4.56 26.70
N THR A 247 5.55 -4.80 27.68
CA THR A 247 5.84 -3.87 28.78
C THR A 247 6.33 -2.51 28.26
N PHE A 248 7.14 -2.52 27.20
CA PHE A 248 7.58 -1.28 26.55
C PHE A 248 6.41 -0.47 25.98
N ARG A 249 5.36 -1.12 25.44
CA ARG A 249 4.15 -0.44 24.95
C ARG A 249 3.37 0.21 26.09
N LEU A 250 3.12 -0.55 27.16
CA LEU A 250 2.37 -0.07 28.32
C LEU A 250 3.04 1.16 28.93
N ARG A 251 4.37 1.14 29.05
CA ARG A 251 5.14 2.29 29.55
C ARG A 251 4.91 3.55 28.71
N TRP A 252 4.92 3.45 27.38
CA TRP A 252 4.62 4.59 26.49
C TRP A 252 3.20 5.14 26.67
N LEU A 253 2.21 4.26 26.84
CA LEU A 253 0.84 4.69 27.12
C LEU A 253 0.71 5.36 28.49
N VAL A 254 1.40 4.86 29.52
CA VAL A 254 1.40 5.48 30.85
C VAL A 254 2.04 6.87 30.84
N THR A 255 3.14 7.09 30.10
CA THR A 255 3.68 8.46 29.94
C THR A 255 2.70 9.37 29.20
N GLY A 256 2.06 8.89 28.13
CA GLY A 256 1.01 9.65 27.43
C GLY A 256 -0.17 10.01 28.35
N MET A 257 -0.64 9.06 29.14
CA MET A 257 -1.74 9.22 30.10
C MET A 257 -1.42 10.27 31.17
N TRP A 258 -0.24 10.22 31.80
CA TRP A 258 0.15 11.24 32.79
C TRP A 258 0.38 12.62 32.18
N ASN A 259 0.91 12.70 30.95
CA ASN A 259 0.99 13.96 30.22
C ASN A 259 -0.39 14.51 29.84
N PHE A 260 -1.37 13.65 29.60
CA PHE A 260 -2.77 14.02 29.40
C PHE A 260 -3.42 14.51 30.70
N ALA A 261 -3.14 13.86 31.84
CA ALA A 261 -3.56 14.35 33.15
C ALA A 261 -3.04 15.76 33.45
N LEU A 262 -1.76 16.04 33.15
CA LEU A 262 -1.21 17.41 33.28
C LEU A 262 -1.98 18.43 32.45
N MET A 263 -2.37 18.06 31.24
CA MET A 263 -3.10 18.95 30.34
C MET A 263 -4.50 19.24 30.87
N GLN A 264 -5.24 18.21 31.30
CA GLN A 264 -6.62 18.33 31.77
C GLN A 264 -6.72 18.90 33.18
N GLU A 265 -5.96 18.35 34.12
CA GLU A 265 -6.12 18.62 35.55
C GLU A 265 -5.29 19.82 36.02
N ALA A 266 -4.06 19.97 35.51
CA ALA A 266 -3.19 21.10 35.85
C ALA A 266 -3.33 22.29 34.88
N GLY A 267 -4.12 22.14 33.80
CA GLY A 267 -4.34 23.18 32.79
C GLY A 267 -3.14 23.43 31.88
N TRP A 268 -2.17 22.50 31.79
CA TRP A 268 -0.95 22.66 31.01
C TRP A 268 -1.18 22.38 29.52
N GLN A 269 -1.94 23.24 28.84
CA GLN A 269 -2.32 23.09 27.43
C GLN A 269 -1.11 22.94 26.48
N SER A 270 0.03 23.54 26.84
CA SER A 270 1.28 23.39 26.08
C SER A 270 1.86 21.96 26.05
N ASN A 271 1.30 21.04 26.85
CA ASN A 271 1.75 19.66 26.94
C ASN A 271 1.17 18.75 25.85
N ARG A 272 0.16 19.20 25.08
CA ARG A 272 -0.47 18.41 24.01
C ARG A 272 0.54 17.71 23.08
N PRO A 273 1.59 18.38 22.58
CA PRO A 273 2.55 17.73 21.67
C PRO A 273 3.40 16.65 22.36
N GLN A 274 3.61 16.75 23.68
CA GLN A 274 4.30 15.71 24.45
C GLN A 274 3.47 14.42 24.53
N ILE A 275 2.14 14.55 24.67
CA ILE A 275 1.20 13.42 24.63
C ILE A 275 1.27 12.73 23.27
N VAL A 276 1.29 13.51 22.18
CA VAL A 276 1.44 12.96 20.82
C VAL A 276 2.77 12.23 20.67
N VAL A 277 3.88 12.81 21.12
CA VAL A 277 5.20 12.14 21.06
C VAL A 277 5.18 10.80 21.81
N ASP A 278 4.49 10.71 22.95
CA ASP A 278 4.35 9.45 23.68
C ASP A 278 3.52 8.41 22.91
N LEU A 279 2.40 8.85 22.30
CA LEU A 279 1.60 8.00 21.42
C LEU A 279 2.41 7.53 20.20
N LEU A 280 3.32 8.36 19.67
CA LEU A 280 4.24 7.94 18.61
C LEU A 280 5.28 6.94 19.09
N GLY A 281 5.75 7.04 20.34
CA GLY A 281 6.58 6.03 20.97
C GLY A 281 5.85 4.69 21.10
N TYR A 282 4.56 4.74 21.47
CA TYR A 282 3.67 3.57 21.46
C TYR A 282 3.53 2.99 20.05
N VAL A 283 3.26 3.79 19.02
CA VAL A 283 3.17 3.33 17.62
C VAL A 283 4.49 2.73 17.13
N GLN A 284 5.63 3.34 17.47
CA GLN A 284 6.97 2.86 17.14
C GLN A 284 7.26 1.47 17.73
N SER A 285 6.72 1.17 18.91
CA SER A 285 6.90 -0.15 19.56
C SER A 285 6.34 -1.31 18.72
N PHE A 286 5.32 -1.05 17.90
CA PHE A 286 4.77 -2.06 17.00
C PHE A 286 5.69 -2.37 15.83
N GLN A 287 6.35 -1.36 15.25
CA GLN A 287 7.36 -1.60 14.23
C GLN A 287 8.48 -2.47 14.77
N ILE A 288 8.93 -2.19 16.00
CA ILE A 288 9.99 -2.96 16.67
C ILE A 288 9.57 -4.42 16.84
N TYR A 289 8.36 -4.66 17.37
CA TYR A 289 7.84 -6.02 17.59
C TYR A 289 7.69 -6.81 16.29
N SER A 290 7.19 -6.16 15.24
CA SER A 290 6.81 -6.82 13.99
C SER A 290 7.95 -6.90 12.97
N ARG A 291 9.13 -6.32 13.24
CA ARG A 291 10.20 -6.10 12.27
C ARG A 291 10.78 -7.34 11.57
N HIS A 292 10.49 -8.54 12.07
CA HIS A 292 10.93 -9.82 11.49
C HIS A 292 9.76 -10.78 11.21
N ARG A 293 8.53 -10.26 11.18
CA ARG A 293 7.29 -11.04 11.07
C ARG A 293 6.58 -10.73 9.76
N ASP A 294 6.67 -11.66 8.83
CA ASP A 294 6.07 -11.50 7.49
C ASP A 294 4.54 -11.38 7.58
N ASP A 295 3.91 -12.12 8.51
CA ASP A 295 2.48 -12.04 8.82
C ASP A 295 2.02 -10.68 9.37
N ARG A 296 2.97 -9.82 9.78
CA ARG A 296 2.71 -8.48 10.33
C ARG A 296 3.23 -7.37 9.44
N ARG A 297 3.55 -7.64 8.18
CA ARG A 297 4.08 -6.63 7.25
C ARG A 297 3.14 -5.44 7.07
N GLU A 298 1.85 -5.66 6.81
CA GLU A 298 0.88 -4.57 6.68
C GLU A 298 0.80 -3.72 7.95
N TYR A 299 0.78 -4.38 9.10
CA TYR A 299 0.77 -3.73 10.41
C TYR A 299 1.94 -2.76 10.55
N MET A 300 3.14 -3.15 10.11
CA MET A 300 4.30 -2.27 10.10
C MET A 300 4.13 -1.09 9.14
N LEU A 301 3.61 -1.30 7.93
CA LEU A 301 3.39 -0.23 6.96
C LEU A 301 2.37 0.79 7.48
N TRP A 302 1.29 0.35 8.11
CA TRP A 302 0.28 1.22 8.69
C TRP A 302 0.79 2.00 9.90
N ALA A 303 1.50 1.33 10.82
CA ALA A 303 2.16 2.01 11.95
C ALA A 303 3.16 3.06 11.45
N THR A 304 3.91 2.75 10.40
CA THR A 304 4.85 3.68 9.76
C THR A 304 4.15 4.92 9.19
N ARG A 305 3.10 4.72 8.41
CA ARG A 305 2.34 5.83 7.81
C ARG A 305 1.68 6.70 8.86
N LEU A 306 1.09 6.09 9.90
CA LEU A 306 0.49 6.81 11.01
C LEU A 306 1.52 7.67 11.74
N LEU A 307 2.69 7.09 12.06
CA LEU A 307 3.77 7.81 12.73
C LEU A 307 4.25 9.01 11.90
N LEU A 308 4.55 8.78 10.62
CA LEU A 308 5.03 9.84 9.73
C LEU A 308 3.99 10.93 9.52
N ARG A 309 2.71 10.56 9.34
CA ARG A 309 1.61 11.53 9.18
C ARG A 309 1.47 12.43 10.40
N ALA A 310 1.44 11.87 11.60
CA ALA A 310 1.33 12.63 12.84
C ALA A 310 2.61 13.47 13.13
N ALA A 311 3.79 12.93 12.83
CA ALA A 311 5.05 13.60 13.12
C ALA A 311 5.39 14.77 12.17
N LEU A 312 4.94 14.68 10.91
CA LEU A 312 5.16 15.69 9.88
C LEU A 312 4.04 16.74 9.82
N ASP A 313 2.95 16.54 10.55
CA ASP A 313 1.84 17.50 10.62
C ASP A 313 2.13 18.61 11.64
N SER A 314 2.30 19.84 11.15
CA SER A 314 2.59 21.01 11.98
C SER A 314 1.45 21.41 12.91
N ASP A 315 0.22 21.01 12.59
CA ASP A 315 -0.95 21.28 13.43
C ASP A 315 -1.02 20.29 14.61
N VAL A 316 -0.37 19.13 14.47
CA VAL A 316 -0.26 18.11 15.51
C VAL A 316 1.01 18.32 16.35
N ILE A 317 2.17 18.46 15.71
CA ILE A 317 3.46 18.71 16.36
C ILE A 317 4.09 20.00 15.81
N PRO A 318 4.05 21.11 16.58
CA PRO A 318 4.72 22.35 16.18
C PRO A 318 6.23 22.17 15.99
N ARG A 319 6.79 22.75 14.93
CA ARG A 319 8.23 22.64 14.58
C ARG A 319 9.20 22.95 15.74
N PRO A 320 9.01 24.01 16.56
CA PRO A 320 9.93 24.30 17.66
C PRO A 320 9.98 23.21 18.74
N LEU A 321 8.95 22.34 18.82
CA LEU A 321 8.91 21.21 19.74
C LEU A 321 9.51 19.96 19.11
N PHE A 322 9.42 19.81 17.80
CA PHE A 322 10.12 18.77 17.05
C PHE A 322 11.62 18.80 17.35
N ASP A 323 12.25 19.96 17.26
CA ASP A 323 13.70 20.13 17.50
C ASP A 323 14.12 19.77 18.93
N LYS A 324 13.18 19.83 19.88
CA LYS A 324 13.40 19.43 21.28
C LYS A 324 13.22 17.92 21.48
N ALA A 325 12.43 17.27 20.65
CA ALA A 325 12.16 15.82 20.69
C ALA A 325 13.19 15.05 19.85
N LYS A 326 14.45 14.97 20.34
CA LYS A 326 15.59 14.37 19.60
C LYS A 326 15.30 12.98 19.02
N SER A 327 14.51 12.16 19.72
CA SER A 327 14.19 10.80 19.27
C SER A 327 13.26 10.75 18.06
N LEU A 328 12.45 11.80 17.83
CA LEU A 328 11.48 11.83 16.74
C LEU A 328 12.15 11.85 15.37
N ALA A 329 13.26 12.57 15.22
CA ALA A 329 14.05 12.57 13.98
C ALA A 329 14.66 11.19 13.68
N SER A 330 15.06 10.43 14.70
CA SER A 330 15.48 9.03 14.55
C SER A 330 14.30 8.14 14.14
N TRP A 331 13.14 8.26 14.82
CA TRP A 331 11.95 7.48 14.49
C TRP A 331 11.45 7.72 13.07
N ILE A 332 11.47 8.97 12.59
CA ILE A 332 11.13 9.31 11.21
C ILE A 332 12.09 8.65 10.22
N ARG A 333 13.40 8.73 10.46
CA ARG A 333 14.42 8.10 9.60
C ARG A 333 14.26 6.59 9.57
N HIS A 334 14.12 5.95 10.74
CA HIS A 334 13.85 4.53 10.88
C HIS A 334 12.58 4.10 10.14
N SER A 335 11.48 4.81 10.39
CA SER A 335 10.17 4.53 9.81
C SER A 335 10.21 4.64 8.30
N THR A 336 10.78 5.73 7.79
CA THR A 336 10.92 5.94 6.34
C THR A 336 11.78 4.87 5.69
N GLY A 337 12.93 4.53 6.30
CA GLY A 337 13.79 3.46 5.81
C GLY A 337 13.10 2.10 5.82
N THR A 338 12.33 1.81 6.87
CA THR A 338 11.51 0.59 6.96
C THR A 338 10.45 0.55 5.87
N TYR A 339 9.73 1.64 5.63
CA TYR A 339 8.73 1.70 4.56
C TYR A 339 9.36 1.50 3.18
N LEU A 340 10.44 2.22 2.88
CA LEU A 340 11.15 2.10 1.60
C LEU A 340 11.71 0.69 1.39
N LEU A 341 12.19 0.03 2.45
CA LEU A 341 12.68 -1.34 2.37
C LEU A 341 11.57 -2.37 2.14
N LEU A 342 10.40 -2.18 2.79
CA LEU A 342 9.30 -3.16 2.73
C LEU A 342 8.34 -2.93 1.55
N SER A 343 8.24 -1.70 1.04
CA SER A 343 7.23 -1.30 0.05
C SER A 343 7.77 -0.47 -1.12
N GLY A 344 9.07 -0.11 -1.12
CA GLY A 344 9.70 0.63 -2.21
C GLY A 344 9.94 -0.21 -3.48
N PRO A 345 10.74 0.29 -4.45
CA PRO A 345 10.95 -0.34 -5.76
C PRO A 345 11.47 -1.78 -5.73
N GLU A 346 12.14 -2.18 -4.65
CA GLU A 346 12.76 -3.50 -4.49
C GLU A 346 12.43 -3.98 -3.06
N PRO A 347 11.19 -4.41 -2.79
CA PRO A 347 10.74 -4.71 -1.43
C PRO A 347 11.42 -5.97 -0.87
N THR A 348 11.66 -5.97 0.43
CA THR A 348 12.17 -7.13 1.19
C THR A 348 11.14 -7.57 2.21
N GLN A 349 11.01 -8.88 2.41
CA GLN A 349 10.16 -9.43 3.48
C GLN A 349 10.73 -9.07 4.87
N PRO A 350 9.89 -8.75 5.86
CA PRO A 350 10.35 -8.43 7.23
C PRO A 350 11.39 -9.39 7.79
N SER A 351 11.18 -10.70 7.65
CA SER A 351 12.09 -11.76 8.12
C SER A 351 13.48 -11.70 7.49
N LEU A 352 13.59 -11.17 6.27
CA LEU A 352 14.83 -11.08 5.49
C LEU A 352 15.57 -9.74 5.67
N THR A 353 14.97 -8.75 6.32
CA THR A 353 15.55 -7.39 6.46
C THR A 353 16.92 -7.37 7.15
N VAL A 354 17.21 -8.36 8.02
CA VAL A 354 18.51 -8.47 8.71
C VAL A 354 19.66 -8.89 7.77
N TYR A 355 19.33 -9.51 6.63
CA TYR A 355 20.28 -10.00 5.64
C TYR A 355 20.35 -9.10 4.39
N ASP A 356 19.57 -8.02 4.36
CA ASP A 356 19.49 -7.16 3.19
C ASP A 356 20.76 -6.32 3.06
N THR A 357 21.58 -6.63 2.05
CA THR A 357 22.84 -5.93 1.77
C THR A 357 22.68 -4.46 1.40
N ARG A 358 21.44 -3.97 1.24
CA ARG A 358 21.17 -2.57 0.93
C ARG A 358 21.27 -1.63 2.11
N VAL A 359 21.15 -2.19 3.30
CA VAL A 359 21.09 -1.45 4.55
C VAL A 359 21.99 -2.11 5.60
N ASP A 360 22.51 -1.31 6.54
CA ASP A 360 23.22 -1.85 7.70
C ASP A 360 22.19 -2.19 8.79
N PRO A 361 21.98 -3.47 9.16
CA PRO A 361 21.02 -3.84 10.18
C PRO A 361 21.31 -3.22 11.55
N ALA A 362 22.57 -2.84 11.83
CA ALA A 362 22.96 -2.17 13.07
C ALA A 362 22.57 -0.68 13.10
N ASN A 363 22.33 -0.06 11.94
CA ASN A 363 22.10 1.38 11.82
C ASN A 363 20.83 1.74 11.05
N ARG A 364 19.67 1.44 11.67
CA ARG A 364 18.34 1.70 11.07
C ARG A 364 18.06 3.16 10.75
N ASP A 365 18.69 4.08 11.46
CA ASP A 365 18.59 5.53 11.21
C ASP A 365 19.17 5.94 9.85
N GLN A 366 20.03 5.12 9.26
CA GLN A 366 20.66 5.38 7.96
C GLN A 366 20.00 4.63 6.80
N TRP A 367 18.99 3.79 7.07
CA TRP A 367 18.34 2.97 6.03
C TRP A 367 17.73 3.83 4.92
N ALA A 368 16.99 4.89 5.28
CA ALA A 368 16.35 5.77 4.31
C ALA A 368 17.37 6.44 3.38
N ASP A 369 18.41 7.07 3.94
CA ASP A 369 19.47 7.72 3.16
C ASP A 369 20.21 6.71 2.26
N SER A 370 20.58 5.54 2.82
CA SER A 370 21.26 4.47 2.07
C SER A 370 20.43 3.95 0.89
N LEU A 371 19.13 3.74 1.08
CA LEU A 371 18.23 3.27 0.04
C LEU A 371 18.02 4.34 -1.03
N LEU A 372 17.73 5.58 -0.62
CA LEU A 372 17.55 6.68 -1.56
C LEU A 372 18.83 6.93 -2.37
N GLN A 373 20.00 6.91 -1.76
CA GLN A 373 21.27 7.09 -2.46
C GLN A 373 21.49 6.04 -3.55
N ARG A 374 21.15 4.76 -3.29
CA ARG A 374 21.28 3.69 -4.27
C ARG A 374 20.39 3.84 -5.49
N TRP A 375 19.29 4.59 -5.34
CA TRP A 375 18.33 4.83 -6.42
C TRP A 375 18.54 6.16 -7.14
N VAL A 376 19.50 6.99 -6.69
CA VAL A 376 19.87 8.23 -7.39
C VAL A 376 20.26 7.92 -8.82
N ASP A 377 21.10 6.92 -9.08
CA ASP A 377 21.61 6.63 -10.43
C ASP A 377 20.76 5.62 -11.23
N LYS A 378 19.52 5.35 -10.79
CA LYS A 378 18.60 4.40 -11.43
C LYS A 378 17.33 5.12 -11.92
N PRO A 379 17.35 5.77 -13.11
CA PRO A 379 16.21 6.54 -13.61
C PRO A 379 14.90 5.74 -13.68
N ASP A 380 15.00 4.44 -13.94
CA ASP A 380 13.89 3.49 -14.05
C ASP A 380 13.14 3.24 -12.73
N VAL A 381 13.74 3.56 -11.58
CA VAL A 381 13.10 3.38 -10.26
C VAL A 381 12.75 4.69 -9.56
N ARG A 382 13.26 5.84 -10.04
CA ARG A 382 13.07 7.13 -9.37
C ARG A 382 11.60 7.50 -9.19
N LEU A 383 10.76 7.20 -10.18
CA LEU A 383 9.33 7.50 -10.10
C LEU A 383 8.61 6.64 -9.05
N SER A 384 8.99 5.35 -8.92
CA SER A 384 8.51 4.47 -7.83
C SER A 384 8.89 5.03 -6.45
N VAL A 385 10.11 5.57 -6.32
CA VAL A 385 10.58 6.20 -5.09
C VAL A 385 9.79 7.47 -4.80
N ALA A 386 9.60 8.35 -5.80
CA ALA A 386 8.82 9.57 -5.67
C ALA A 386 7.37 9.26 -5.25
N LEU A 387 6.75 8.24 -5.85
CA LEU A 387 5.41 7.77 -5.46
C LEU A 387 5.36 7.30 -4.00
N SER A 388 6.37 6.54 -3.56
CA SER A 388 6.49 6.07 -2.16
C SER A 388 6.64 7.23 -1.18
N LEU A 389 7.51 8.19 -1.50
CA LEU A 389 7.74 9.40 -0.70
C LEU A 389 6.49 10.29 -0.64
N LEU A 390 5.76 10.44 -1.75
CA LEU A 390 4.50 11.15 -1.81
C LEU A 390 3.43 10.46 -0.95
N SER A 391 3.32 9.14 -1.03
CA SER A 391 2.43 8.34 -0.16
C SER A 391 2.73 8.56 1.33
N LEU A 392 4.01 8.61 1.72
CA LEU A 392 4.43 8.87 3.10
C LEU A 392 4.16 10.32 3.55
N SER A 393 4.24 11.27 2.63
CA SER A 393 3.97 12.70 2.89
C SER A 393 2.50 13.10 2.77
N ASP A 394 1.61 12.14 2.53
CA ASP A 394 0.18 12.37 2.25
C ASP A 394 -0.01 13.34 1.07
N TRP A 395 0.83 13.18 0.04
CA TRP A 395 0.84 13.99 -1.19
C TRP A 395 1.06 15.50 -0.96
N SER A 396 1.66 15.89 0.17
CA SER A 396 1.99 17.28 0.49
C SER A 396 3.45 17.58 0.23
N VAL A 397 3.74 18.44 -0.75
CA VAL A 397 5.10 18.91 -1.08
C VAL A 397 5.80 19.51 0.13
N SER A 398 5.08 20.29 0.96
CA SER A 398 5.64 20.89 2.16
C SER A 398 6.06 19.84 3.19
N ARG A 399 5.24 18.80 3.39
CA ARG A 399 5.58 17.68 4.29
C ARG A 399 6.72 16.83 3.71
N LEU A 400 6.73 16.60 2.40
CA LEU A 400 7.79 15.87 1.71
C LEU A 400 9.14 16.59 1.84
N ASN A 401 9.18 17.91 1.58
CA ASN A 401 10.39 18.70 1.75
C ASN A 401 10.91 18.61 3.19
N TYR A 402 10.02 18.73 4.17
CA TYR A 402 10.40 18.60 5.58
C TYR A 402 10.91 17.20 5.93
N LEU A 403 10.27 16.14 5.41
CA LEU A 403 10.75 14.77 5.53
C LEU A 403 12.17 14.64 4.98
N LEU A 404 12.41 15.08 3.74
CA LEU A 404 13.72 14.97 3.10
C LEU A 404 14.81 15.76 3.85
N GLN A 405 14.49 16.92 4.42
CA GLN A 405 15.41 17.66 5.30
C GLN A 405 15.82 16.85 6.53
N ILE A 406 14.89 16.13 7.16
CA ILE A 406 15.17 15.24 8.29
C ILE A 406 16.03 14.06 7.84
N LEU A 407 15.73 13.45 6.69
CA LEU A 407 16.45 12.28 6.19
C LEU A 407 17.91 12.62 5.86
N PHE A 408 18.17 13.78 5.24
CA PHE A 408 19.49 14.16 4.76
C PHE A 408 20.23 15.15 5.66
N GLN A 409 19.77 15.40 6.89
CA GLN A 409 20.35 16.40 7.81
C GLN A 409 21.88 16.28 8.01
N ASN A 410 22.44 15.07 7.86
CA ASN A 410 23.87 14.79 8.06
C ASN A 410 24.63 14.50 6.75
N SER A 411 24.02 14.71 5.58
CA SER A 411 24.64 14.44 4.28
C SER A 411 25.32 15.67 3.72
N SER A 412 26.55 15.53 3.19
CA SER A 412 27.26 16.61 2.48
C SER A 412 26.59 16.98 1.16
N GLU A 413 25.78 16.08 0.60
CA GLU A 413 25.04 16.26 -0.66
C GLU A 413 23.54 16.50 -0.42
N ALA A 414 23.15 16.86 0.81
CA ALA A 414 21.75 16.95 1.22
C ALA A 414 20.90 17.77 0.26
N GLN A 415 21.38 18.96 -0.12
CA GLN A 415 20.62 19.88 -0.96
C GLN A 415 20.36 19.31 -2.37
N ALA A 416 21.38 18.73 -3.01
CA ALA A 416 21.23 18.12 -4.34
C ALA A 416 20.26 16.93 -4.31
N ARG A 417 20.30 16.11 -3.25
CA ARG A 417 19.37 14.97 -3.08
C ARG A 417 17.94 15.43 -2.82
N ILE A 418 17.76 16.46 -1.98
CA ILE A 418 16.43 17.07 -1.73
C ILE A 418 15.86 17.61 -3.03
N GLU A 419 16.64 18.35 -3.81
CA GLU A 419 16.22 18.91 -5.09
C GLU A 419 15.83 17.83 -6.10
N LEU A 420 16.61 16.74 -6.18
CA LEU A 420 16.28 15.60 -7.04
C LEU A 420 14.91 15.01 -6.68
N TRP A 421 14.72 14.58 -5.42
CA TRP A 421 13.50 13.89 -5.01
C TRP A 421 12.27 14.81 -5.02
N LEU A 422 12.43 16.10 -4.69
CA LEU A 422 11.36 17.08 -4.86
C LEU A 422 11.05 17.32 -6.34
N GLY A 423 12.05 17.32 -7.21
CA GLY A 423 11.87 17.44 -8.66
C GLY A 423 11.00 16.30 -9.20
N GLU A 424 11.37 15.05 -8.91
CA GLU A 424 10.62 13.85 -9.31
C GLU A 424 9.18 13.88 -8.74
N ALA A 425 9.03 14.25 -7.46
CA ALA A 425 7.71 14.32 -6.81
C ALA A 425 6.83 15.44 -7.39
N ASN A 426 7.40 16.61 -7.69
CA ASN A 426 6.65 17.72 -8.29
C ASN A 426 6.18 17.38 -9.70
N GLN A 427 7.02 16.71 -10.50
CA GLN A 427 6.62 16.21 -11.82
C GLN A 427 5.42 15.27 -11.71
N LEU A 428 5.46 14.33 -10.75
CA LEU A 428 4.34 13.43 -10.53
C LEU A 428 3.06 14.17 -10.07
N ILE A 429 3.17 15.11 -9.13
CA ILE A 429 2.02 15.93 -8.68
C ILE A 429 1.43 16.73 -9.84
N GLU A 430 2.27 17.37 -10.65
CA GLU A 430 1.81 18.12 -11.82
C GLU A 430 1.06 17.23 -12.80
N ALA A 431 1.60 16.03 -13.07
CA ALA A 431 0.92 15.03 -13.88
C ALA A 431 -0.44 14.62 -13.25
N THR A 432 -0.52 14.42 -11.93
CA THR A 432 -1.79 14.08 -11.25
C THR A 432 -2.86 15.16 -11.32
N ARG A 433 -2.51 16.43 -11.51
CA ARG A 433 -3.52 17.50 -11.71
C ARG A 433 -4.30 17.33 -12.99
N THR A 434 -3.70 16.64 -13.96
CA THR A 434 -4.34 16.31 -15.23
C THR A 434 -5.09 14.97 -15.17
N THR A 435 -5.08 14.26 -14.03
CA THR A 435 -5.77 12.97 -13.90
C THR A 435 -6.85 13.04 -12.82
N HIS A 436 -8.09 12.76 -13.22
CA HIS A 436 -9.23 12.68 -12.32
C HIS A 436 -9.62 11.23 -12.07
N ILE A 437 -10.07 10.94 -10.84
CA ILE A 437 -10.74 9.66 -10.55
C ILE A 437 -12.24 9.90 -10.68
N GLY A 438 -12.83 9.33 -11.73
CA GLY A 438 -14.26 9.45 -12.00
C GLY A 438 -15.07 8.36 -11.28
N VAL A 439 -16.33 8.66 -10.97
CA VAL A 439 -17.32 7.62 -10.63
C VAL A 439 -17.63 6.88 -11.92
N ASN A 440 -17.70 5.54 -11.88
CA ASN A 440 -18.06 4.76 -13.06
C ASN A 440 -19.51 5.11 -13.46
N PRO A 441 -19.76 5.71 -14.63
CA PRO A 441 -21.10 6.10 -15.08
C PRO A 441 -22.01 4.89 -15.33
N TRP A 442 -21.44 3.69 -15.49
CA TRP A 442 -22.14 2.46 -15.85
C TRP A 442 -22.39 1.51 -14.66
N SER A 443 -22.07 1.94 -13.44
CA SER A 443 -22.37 1.19 -12.22
C SER A 443 -23.42 1.92 -11.38
N PRO A 444 -24.73 1.63 -11.53
CA PRO A 444 -25.75 2.26 -10.71
C PRO A 444 -25.60 1.81 -9.24
N GLY A 445 -25.32 2.76 -8.35
CA GLY A 445 -25.54 2.57 -6.90
C GLY A 445 -24.34 2.24 -6.02
N ARG A 446 -23.08 2.34 -6.50
CA ARG A 446 -21.91 2.37 -5.60
C ARG A 446 -21.10 3.64 -5.83
N GLY A 447 -21.60 4.73 -5.25
CA GLY A 447 -20.69 5.80 -4.82
C GLY A 447 -19.64 5.16 -3.91
N ILE A 448 -18.38 5.33 -4.26
CA ILE A 448 -17.26 4.83 -3.46
C ILE A 448 -17.17 5.75 -2.25
N ASP A 449 -17.92 5.45 -1.20
CA ASP A 449 -17.64 6.01 0.12
C ASP A 449 -16.34 5.37 0.62
N GLY A 450 -15.21 6.02 0.32
CA GLY A 450 -13.93 5.78 0.99
C GLY A 450 -12.83 5.08 0.18
N ALA A 451 -12.17 5.84 -0.70
CA ALA A 451 -10.72 6.03 -0.84
C ALA A 451 -9.72 4.83 -0.82
N THR A 452 -10.16 3.57 -0.85
CA THR A 452 -9.25 2.42 -0.77
C THR A 452 -9.80 1.21 -1.53
N LEU A 453 -9.20 0.92 -2.69
CA LEU A 453 -9.52 -0.26 -3.51
C LEU A 453 -8.80 -1.47 -2.92
N SER A 454 -9.53 -2.48 -2.42
CA SER A 454 -8.99 -3.74 -1.91
C SER A 454 -9.19 -4.87 -2.94
N TYR A 455 -8.17 -5.68 -3.22
CA TYR A 455 -8.24 -6.73 -4.24
C TYR A 455 -7.55 -8.03 -3.85
N GLY A 456 -8.27 -9.17 -3.76
CA GLY A 456 -7.70 -10.52 -3.71
C GLY A 456 -8.68 -11.64 -3.28
N PRO A 457 -8.72 -12.82 -3.94
CA PRO A 457 -9.58 -13.95 -3.55
C PRO A 457 -9.04 -14.78 -2.36
N GLN A 458 -7.84 -14.47 -1.86
CA GLN A 458 -7.11 -15.26 -0.85
C GLN A 458 -6.50 -14.44 0.31
N GLY A 459 -6.94 -13.19 0.53
CA GLY A 459 -6.42 -12.36 1.62
C GLY A 459 -5.15 -11.54 1.30
N ASN A 460 -4.62 -11.63 0.08
CA ASN A 460 -3.64 -10.68 -0.42
C ASN A 460 -4.40 -9.49 -1.01
N ASN A 461 -4.61 -8.44 -0.23
CA ASN A 461 -5.32 -7.25 -0.67
C ASN A 461 -4.31 -6.20 -1.15
N ILE A 462 -4.35 -5.81 -2.42
CA ILE A 462 -3.73 -4.54 -2.82
C ILE A 462 -4.70 -3.44 -2.37
N ILE A 463 -4.24 -2.52 -1.52
CA ILE A 463 -4.99 -1.36 -1.06
C ILE A 463 -4.44 -0.09 -1.72
N LEU A 464 -5.14 0.46 -2.71
CA LEU A 464 -4.73 1.69 -3.41
C LEU A 464 -5.54 2.90 -2.94
N ALA A 465 -4.84 3.93 -2.47
CA ALA A 465 -5.43 5.25 -2.25
C ALA A 465 -5.67 5.97 -3.58
N ASP A 466 -6.74 6.76 -3.69
CA ASP A 466 -7.09 7.51 -4.90
C ASP A 466 -5.92 8.31 -5.47
N SER A 467 -5.15 8.97 -4.61
CA SER A 467 -3.98 9.74 -5.00
C SER A 467 -2.88 8.87 -5.61
N THR A 468 -2.71 7.65 -5.09
CA THR A 468 -1.77 6.65 -5.64
C THR A 468 -2.23 6.18 -7.01
N LEU A 469 -3.52 5.89 -7.18
CA LEU A 469 -4.10 5.54 -8.48
C LEU A 469 -3.94 6.68 -9.50
N ARG A 470 -4.17 7.94 -9.09
CA ARG A 470 -3.90 9.12 -9.95
C ARG A 470 -2.44 9.17 -10.37
N GLY A 471 -1.51 8.96 -9.44
CA GLY A 471 -0.07 8.91 -9.74
C GLY A 471 0.27 7.90 -10.82
N ILE A 472 -0.17 6.65 -10.62
CA ILE A 472 0.04 5.55 -11.57
C ILE A 472 -0.57 5.86 -12.94
N ALA A 473 -1.83 6.32 -12.96
CA ALA A 473 -2.53 6.60 -14.20
C ALA A 473 -1.89 7.76 -14.96
N SER A 474 -1.41 8.79 -14.25
CA SER A 474 -0.73 9.95 -14.84
C SER A 474 0.62 9.58 -15.45
N GLU A 475 1.37 8.69 -14.82
CA GLU A 475 2.62 8.16 -15.36
C GLU A 475 2.40 7.47 -16.72
N LEU A 476 1.31 6.73 -16.86
CA LEU A 476 1.01 5.96 -18.06
C LEU A 476 0.39 6.81 -19.17
N ALA A 477 -0.25 7.92 -18.83
CA ALA A 477 -0.96 8.81 -19.74
C ALA A 477 -0.08 9.95 -20.31
N THR A 478 1.19 9.67 -20.60
CA THR A 478 2.21 10.67 -21.04
C THR A 478 1.88 11.49 -22.30
N ARG A 479 0.77 11.20 -23.00
CA ARG A 479 0.42 11.83 -24.29
C ARG A 479 -0.99 12.45 -24.35
N SER A 480 -1.82 12.30 -23.32
CA SER A 480 -3.22 12.74 -23.33
C SER A 480 -3.47 13.81 -22.28
N GLY A 481 -3.99 14.96 -22.70
CA GLY A 481 -4.56 15.94 -21.75
C GLY A 481 -5.71 15.31 -20.95
N HIS A 482 -6.02 15.90 -19.79
CA HIS A 482 -7.11 15.52 -18.86
C HIS A 482 -7.55 14.04 -18.94
N LEU A 483 -6.83 13.14 -18.25
CA LEU A 483 -7.22 11.74 -18.13
C LEU A 483 -8.29 11.58 -17.03
N VAL A 484 -9.32 10.79 -17.28
CA VAL A 484 -10.24 10.31 -16.23
C VAL A 484 -10.04 8.80 -16.10
N ALA A 485 -9.45 8.34 -15.00
CA ALA A 485 -9.46 6.92 -14.63
C ALA A 485 -10.73 6.63 -13.82
N GLN A 486 -11.50 5.62 -14.22
CA GLN A 486 -12.64 5.20 -13.41
C GLN A 486 -12.15 4.65 -12.07
N GLY A 487 -12.69 5.15 -10.97
CA GLY A 487 -12.35 4.67 -9.63
C GLY A 487 -12.98 3.32 -9.29
N ALA A 488 -14.05 2.92 -9.99
CA ALA A 488 -14.61 1.59 -9.85
C ALA A 488 -13.90 0.61 -10.77
N ILE A 489 -13.67 -0.60 -10.27
CA ILE A 489 -13.13 -1.71 -11.07
C ILE A 489 -14.11 -1.99 -12.20
N PHE A 490 -13.58 -2.17 -13.42
CA PHE A 490 -14.33 -2.64 -14.57
C PHE A 490 -15.05 -3.94 -14.20
N ARG A 491 -16.37 -3.95 -14.35
CA ARG A 491 -17.26 -4.96 -13.75
C ARG A 491 -16.83 -6.37 -14.17
N GLY A 492 -16.84 -7.30 -13.20
CA GLY A 492 -16.50 -8.72 -13.44
C GLY A 492 -15.01 -9.06 -13.53
N ARG A 493 -14.08 -8.11 -13.32
CA ARG A 493 -12.64 -8.36 -13.47
C ARG A 493 -11.94 -8.87 -12.21
N ARG A 494 -10.99 -9.80 -12.45
CA ARG A 494 -10.15 -10.50 -11.45
C ARG A 494 -8.88 -9.79 -11.02
N VAL A 495 -8.59 -8.66 -11.61
CA VAL A 495 -7.39 -7.86 -11.40
C VAL A 495 -7.87 -6.41 -11.39
N PRO A 496 -7.32 -5.50 -10.57
CA PRO A 496 -7.67 -4.09 -10.62
C PRO A 496 -7.53 -3.57 -12.06
N THR A 497 -8.67 -3.40 -12.71
CA THR A 497 -8.81 -3.05 -14.12
C THR A 497 -9.72 -1.83 -14.16
N PHE A 498 -9.23 -0.73 -14.71
CA PHE A 498 -9.93 0.55 -14.74
C PHE A 498 -10.03 1.01 -16.18
N LEU A 499 -11.14 1.63 -16.53
CA LEU A 499 -11.26 2.30 -17.80
C LEU A 499 -10.67 3.71 -17.69
N CYS A 500 -9.96 4.13 -18.72
CA CYS A 500 -9.36 5.44 -18.79
C CYS A 500 -9.91 6.21 -19.99
N PHE A 501 -10.32 7.45 -19.75
CA PHE A 501 -10.82 8.40 -20.77
C PHE A 501 -9.87 9.58 -20.89
N ASP A 502 -9.81 10.19 -22.07
CA ASP A 502 -9.24 11.53 -22.29
C ASP A 502 -10.29 12.44 -22.96
N ASN A 503 -9.88 13.66 -23.31
CA ASN A 503 -10.71 14.65 -24.02
C ASN A 503 -11.17 14.25 -25.43
N PHE A 504 -10.81 13.05 -25.91
CA PHE A 504 -11.22 12.49 -27.20
C PHE A 504 -11.96 11.14 -27.06
N GLY A 505 -12.32 10.75 -25.84
CA GLY A 505 -13.07 9.52 -25.55
C GLY A 505 -12.33 8.48 -24.69
N PRO A 506 -12.87 7.25 -24.58
CA PRO A 506 -12.22 6.17 -23.84
C PRO A 506 -10.94 5.78 -24.55
N VAL A 507 -9.81 5.97 -23.88
CA VAL A 507 -8.47 5.76 -24.44
C VAL A 507 -7.99 4.36 -24.21
N GLY A 508 -8.41 3.69 -23.14
CA GLY A 508 -7.84 2.39 -22.81
C GLY A 508 -8.25 1.78 -21.49
N ILE A 509 -7.58 0.68 -21.17
CA ILE A 509 -7.74 -0.07 -19.93
C ILE A 509 -6.42 -0.01 -19.17
N LEU A 510 -6.49 0.51 -17.95
CA LEU A 510 -5.43 0.47 -16.96
C LEU A 510 -5.60 -0.79 -16.11
N LYS A 511 -4.65 -1.72 -16.20
CA LYS A 511 -4.59 -2.94 -15.38
C LYS A 511 -3.40 -2.84 -14.42
N ILE A 512 -3.60 -3.23 -13.16
CA ILE A 512 -2.51 -3.32 -12.17
C ILE A 512 -2.35 -4.79 -11.79
N ASP A 513 -1.24 -5.40 -12.20
CA ASP A 513 -0.99 -6.84 -12.02
C ASP A 513 0.48 -7.08 -11.62
N ARG A 514 0.84 -8.33 -11.31
CA ARG A 514 2.22 -8.70 -10.98
C ARG A 514 3.17 -8.28 -12.10
N VAL A 515 4.38 -7.85 -11.74
CA VAL A 515 5.37 -7.33 -12.68
C VAL A 515 5.63 -8.30 -13.84
N ASP A 516 5.77 -9.59 -13.55
CA ASP A 516 6.02 -10.63 -14.55
C ASP A 516 4.86 -10.79 -15.55
N ARG A 517 3.62 -10.64 -15.08
CA ARG A 517 2.41 -10.69 -15.92
C ARG A 517 2.31 -9.48 -16.83
N VAL A 518 2.55 -8.29 -16.28
CA VAL A 518 2.57 -7.04 -17.04
C VAL A 518 3.62 -7.07 -18.16
N GLU A 519 4.81 -7.59 -17.87
CA GLU A 519 5.88 -7.73 -18.87
C GLU A 519 5.52 -8.73 -19.97
N ARG A 520 4.88 -9.86 -19.62
CA ARG A 520 4.35 -10.82 -20.61
C ARG A 520 3.25 -10.20 -21.48
N GLU A 521 2.29 -9.53 -20.86
CA GLU A 521 1.18 -8.86 -21.56
C GLU A 521 1.70 -7.84 -22.56
N LYS A 522 2.63 -6.96 -22.15
CA LYS A 522 3.27 -5.98 -23.04
C LYS A 522 3.99 -6.63 -24.22
N LYS A 523 4.81 -7.64 -23.95
CA LYS A 523 5.56 -8.38 -24.98
C LYS A 523 4.61 -9.03 -25.99
N ASN A 524 3.56 -9.67 -25.51
CA ASN A 524 2.59 -10.37 -26.36
C ASN A 524 1.70 -9.38 -27.13
N PHE A 525 1.33 -8.26 -26.51
CA PHE A 525 0.61 -7.19 -27.19
C PHE A 525 1.42 -6.65 -28.38
N ASP A 526 2.68 -6.28 -28.15
CA ASP A 526 3.56 -5.73 -29.18
C ASP A 526 3.78 -6.70 -30.33
N ARG A 527 3.95 -7.99 -30.00
CA ARG A 527 4.22 -9.04 -30.98
C ARG A 527 2.98 -9.43 -31.79
N TYR A 528 1.82 -9.57 -31.15
CA TYR A 528 0.65 -10.24 -31.73
C TYR A 528 -0.60 -9.33 -31.83
N ALA A 529 -0.94 -8.60 -30.76
CA ALA A 529 -2.21 -7.90 -30.63
C ALA A 529 -2.25 -6.53 -31.33
N LYS A 530 -1.11 -5.85 -31.44
CA LYS A 530 -1.02 -4.52 -32.08
C LYS A 530 -1.62 -4.48 -33.49
N ARG A 531 -1.67 -5.63 -34.19
CA ARG A 531 -2.21 -5.77 -35.55
C ARG A 531 -3.72 -6.02 -35.63
N LEU A 532 -4.38 -6.34 -34.51
CA LEU A 532 -5.82 -6.62 -34.47
C LEU A 532 -6.68 -5.35 -34.52
N HIS A 533 -6.17 -4.23 -34.01
CA HIS A 533 -6.98 -3.04 -33.83
C HIS A 533 -6.98 -2.15 -35.10
N PRO A 534 -8.13 -1.53 -35.43
CA PRO A 534 -8.31 -0.80 -36.69
C PRO A 534 -7.35 0.38 -36.85
N ARG A 535 -7.01 0.68 -38.12
CA ARG A 535 -5.92 1.56 -38.57
C ARG A 535 -6.03 3.05 -38.18
N TYR A 536 -7.14 3.51 -37.62
CA TYR A 536 -7.39 4.95 -37.43
C TYR A 536 -6.62 5.56 -36.25
N ARG A 537 -6.21 4.75 -35.25
CA ARG A 537 -5.24 5.12 -34.22
C ARG A 537 -4.41 3.88 -33.87
N PRO A 538 -3.07 3.95 -33.83
CA PRO A 538 -2.26 2.80 -33.44
C PRO A 538 -2.53 2.48 -31.96
N SER A 539 -3.02 1.28 -31.67
CA SER A 539 -3.11 0.80 -30.29
C SER A 539 -1.70 0.67 -29.69
N GLU A 540 -1.54 1.18 -28.49
CA GLU A 540 -0.32 1.15 -27.71
C GLU A 540 -0.59 0.47 -26.36
N CYS A 541 0.31 -0.43 -25.96
CA CYS A 541 0.37 -0.95 -24.60
C CYS A 541 1.57 -0.31 -23.92
N VAL A 542 1.33 0.46 -22.86
CA VAL A 542 2.35 1.21 -22.12
C VAL A 542 2.46 0.62 -20.73
N VAL A 543 3.68 0.35 -20.30
CA VAL A 543 3.97 -0.24 -18.98
C VAL A 543 4.55 0.85 -18.09
N GLY A 544 4.02 0.96 -16.87
CA GLY A 544 4.52 1.90 -15.88
C GLY A 544 5.87 1.46 -15.37
N THR A 545 6.73 2.40 -15.06
CA THR A 545 7.95 2.19 -14.30
C THR A 545 7.66 2.03 -12.81
N SER A 546 6.59 2.65 -12.30
CA SER A 546 6.19 2.54 -10.89
C SER A 546 5.78 1.12 -10.50
N SER A 547 6.35 0.61 -9.40
CA SER A 547 5.90 -0.64 -8.78
C SER A 547 5.35 -0.41 -7.37
N ILE A 548 4.32 -1.18 -7.03
CA ILE A 548 3.64 -1.17 -5.73
C ILE A 548 3.73 -2.58 -5.16
N SER A 549 3.75 -2.71 -3.84
CA SER A 549 3.81 -4.02 -3.20
C SER A 549 2.50 -4.32 -2.46
N ASP A 550 1.95 -5.53 -2.59
CA ASP A 550 0.83 -5.98 -1.75
C ASP A 550 1.29 -6.33 -0.33
N SER A 551 0.41 -6.87 0.50
CA SER A 551 0.68 -7.34 1.87
C SER A 551 1.75 -8.43 1.97
N ALA A 552 1.80 -9.36 1.01
CA ALA A 552 2.75 -10.46 0.94
C ALA A 552 4.16 -10.05 0.45
N GLY A 553 4.28 -8.82 -0.08
CA GLY A 553 5.52 -8.31 -0.68
C GLY A 553 5.64 -8.65 -2.16
N ASP A 554 4.59 -9.19 -2.78
CA ASP A 554 4.53 -9.35 -4.22
C ASP A 554 4.53 -7.98 -4.90
N ARG A 555 5.25 -7.86 -6.02
CA ARG A 555 5.37 -6.62 -6.77
C ARG A 555 4.33 -6.54 -7.87
N PHE A 556 3.64 -5.42 -7.92
CA PHE A 556 2.64 -5.06 -8.90
C PHE A 556 3.10 -3.84 -9.69
N ARG A 557 2.68 -3.79 -10.95
CA ARG A 557 2.95 -2.69 -11.87
C ARG A 557 1.70 -2.44 -12.69
N ALA A 558 1.56 -1.22 -13.16
CA ALA A 558 0.45 -0.86 -14.01
C ALA A 558 0.81 -1.00 -15.49
N VAL A 559 -0.17 -1.41 -16.28
CA VAL A 559 -0.13 -1.42 -17.73
C VAL A 559 -1.38 -0.73 -18.26
N LEU A 560 -1.20 0.22 -19.16
CA LEU A 560 -2.26 0.91 -19.87
C LEU A 560 -2.27 0.41 -21.31
N THR A 561 -3.30 -0.35 -21.67
CA THR A 561 -3.52 -0.78 -23.06
C THR A 561 -4.57 0.12 -23.68
N SER A 562 -4.18 0.87 -24.70
CA SER A 562 -5.05 1.81 -25.39
C SER A 562 -5.87 1.13 -26.48
N TYR A 563 -7.19 1.36 -26.43
CA TYR A 563 -8.17 0.87 -27.39
C TYR A 563 -8.86 2.06 -28.05
N VAL A 564 -9.38 1.84 -29.25
CA VAL A 564 -10.16 2.87 -29.95
C VAL A 564 -11.62 2.65 -29.59
N PHE A 565 -12.10 3.40 -28.60
CA PHE A 565 -13.52 3.56 -28.33
C PHE A 565 -13.92 5.01 -28.66
N SER A 566 -15.14 5.22 -29.13
CA SER A 566 -15.72 6.55 -29.32
C SER A 566 -16.19 7.15 -27.99
N GLU A 567 -16.34 8.48 -27.89
CA GLU A 567 -16.94 9.14 -26.71
C GLU A 567 -18.35 8.63 -26.39
N GLU A 568 -19.06 8.14 -27.40
CA GLU A 568 -20.42 7.60 -27.29
C GLU A 568 -20.43 6.08 -26.98
N ASP A 569 -19.26 5.42 -27.00
CA ASP A 569 -19.16 3.99 -26.75
C ASP A 569 -19.31 3.68 -25.25
N GLU A 570 -20.28 2.83 -24.91
CA GLU A 570 -20.44 2.23 -23.58
C GLU A 570 -19.97 0.76 -23.62
N PRO A 571 -18.65 0.48 -23.55
CA PRO A 571 -18.14 -0.87 -23.65
C PRO A 571 -18.63 -1.74 -22.50
N THR A 572 -19.27 -2.85 -22.84
CA THR A 572 -19.66 -3.93 -21.91
C THR A 572 -18.84 -5.18 -22.19
N THR A 573 -18.73 -6.08 -21.22
CA THR A 573 -18.16 -7.40 -21.50
C THR A 573 -19.11 -8.19 -22.40
N LEU A 574 -18.58 -9.09 -23.23
CA LEU A 574 -19.42 -10.01 -23.99
C LEU A 574 -20.33 -10.82 -23.07
N SER A 575 -19.85 -11.20 -21.89
CA SER A 575 -20.65 -11.92 -20.90
C SER A 575 -21.94 -11.17 -20.54
N GLU A 576 -21.82 -9.87 -20.27
CA GLU A 576 -22.97 -9.01 -19.96
C GLU A 576 -23.86 -8.77 -21.19
N TRP A 577 -23.26 -8.49 -22.33
CA TRP A 577 -24.00 -8.23 -23.57
C TRP A 577 -24.87 -9.44 -23.99
N LEU A 578 -24.37 -10.67 -23.82
CA LEU A 578 -25.11 -11.90 -24.15
C LEU A 578 -26.36 -12.14 -23.30
N VAL A 579 -26.46 -11.51 -22.12
CA VAL A 579 -27.64 -11.60 -21.26
C VAL A 579 -28.86 -10.96 -21.93
N GLU A 580 -28.64 -9.90 -22.73
CA GLU A 580 -29.70 -9.12 -23.36
C GLU A 580 -29.82 -9.36 -24.87
N ALA A 581 -28.76 -9.85 -25.51
CA ALA A 581 -28.73 -10.06 -26.95
C ALA A 581 -29.72 -11.14 -27.43
N ASP A 582 -30.29 -10.93 -28.62
CA ASP A 582 -31.10 -11.92 -29.33
C ASP A 582 -30.25 -12.91 -30.14
N ALA A 583 -30.88 -13.94 -30.69
CA ALA A 583 -30.18 -15.01 -31.42
C ALA A 583 -29.53 -14.54 -32.74
N GLU A 584 -30.12 -13.54 -33.41
CA GLU A 584 -29.58 -13.00 -34.68
C GLU A 584 -28.32 -12.17 -34.40
N GLN A 585 -28.37 -11.31 -33.39
CA GLN A 585 -27.24 -10.51 -32.92
C GLN A 585 -26.04 -11.39 -32.55
N ILE A 586 -26.29 -12.54 -31.92
CA ILE A 586 -25.25 -13.49 -31.52
C ILE A 586 -24.60 -14.18 -32.71
N ASP A 587 -25.38 -14.64 -33.70
CA ASP A 587 -24.80 -15.23 -34.91
C ASP A 587 -23.90 -14.21 -35.63
N MET A 588 -24.39 -12.97 -35.77
CA MET A 588 -23.63 -11.87 -36.34
C MET A 588 -22.33 -11.60 -35.56
N LEU A 589 -22.43 -11.59 -34.23
CA LEU A 589 -21.29 -11.34 -33.35
C LEU A 589 -20.21 -12.43 -33.48
N ILE A 590 -20.55 -13.72 -33.42
CA ILE A 590 -19.56 -14.80 -33.51
C ILE A 590 -18.82 -14.73 -34.85
N ASN A 591 -19.53 -14.46 -35.95
CA ASN A 591 -18.90 -14.22 -37.25
C ASN A 591 -17.97 -13.01 -37.23
N ARG A 592 -18.41 -11.90 -36.65
CA ARG A 592 -17.62 -10.68 -36.57
C ARG A 592 -16.37 -10.86 -35.70
N LEU A 593 -16.48 -11.60 -34.60
CA LEU A 593 -15.35 -11.91 -33.74
C LEU A 593 -14.30 -12.74 -34.50
N PHE A 594 -14.67 -13.90 -35.03
CA PHE A 594 -13.70 -14.83 -35.62
C PHE A 594 -13.33 -14.50 -37.07
N LEU A 595 -14.30 -14.17 -37.91
CA LEU A 595 -14.08 -13.99 -39.36
C LEU A 595 -13.67 -12.56 -39.75
N GLN A 596 -13.85 -11.58 -38.86
CA GLN A 596 -13.44 -10.19 -39.11
C GLN A 596 -12.35 -9.75 -38.15
N SER A 597 -12.62 -9.79 -36.84
CA SER A 597 -11.72 -9.22 -35.82
C SER A 597 -10.46 -10.08 -35.65
N LEU A 598 -10.61 -11.39 -35.48
CA LEU A 598 -9.51 -12.36 -35.35
C LEU A 598 -8.98 -12.87 -36.69
N ARG A 599 -9.51 -12.41 -37.81
CA ARG A 599 -9.06 -12.83 -39.14
C ARG A 599 -7.54 -12.73 -39.33
N PRO A 600 -6.84 -11.64 -38.90
CA PRO A 600 -5.38 -11.56 -39.06
C PRO A 600 -4.61 -12.66 -38.31
N TRP A 601 -5.21 -13.24 -37.27
CA TRP A 601 -4.64 -14.34 -36.50
C TRP A 601 -4.98 -15.69 -37.12
N LEU A 602 -6.24 -15.86 -37.55
CA LEU A 602 -6.75 -17.12 -38.11
C LEU A 602 -6.39 -17.34 -39.58
N SER A 603 -5.95 -16.31 -40.32
CA SER A 603 -5.62 -16.45 -41.75
C SER A 603 -4.28 -17.12 -42.03
N HIS A 604 -3.44 -17.30 -41.01
CA HIS A 604 -2.09 -17.83 -41.13
C HIS A 604 -1.93 -19.11 -40.30
N VAL A 605 -2.67 -20.15 -40.69
CA VAL A 605 -2.64 -21.44 -40.01
C VAL A 605 -1.52 -22.32 -40.56
N GLU A 606 -0.73 -22.88 -39.67
CA GLU A 606 0.34 -23.83 -39.99
C GLU A 606 0.06 -25.19 -39.32
N ARG A 607 0.46 -26.30 -39.94
CA ARG A 607 0.44 -27.61 -39.29
C ARG A 607 1.76 -27.78 -38.52
N ARG A 608 1.68 -28.16 -37.25
CA ARG A 608 2.86 -28.47 -36.43
C ARG A 608 2.67 -29.81 -35.74
N VAL A 609 3.79 -30.48 -35.49
CA VAL A 609 3.86 -31.61 -34.55
C VAL A 609 4.41 -31.07 -33.25
N GLY A 610 3.69 -31.27 -32.17
CA GLY A 610 4.12 -30.77 -30.88
C GLY A 610 3.42 -31.46 -29.73
N ASP A 611 3.79 -31.05 -28.53
CA ASP A 611 3.18 -31.53 -27.30
C ASP A 611 2.01 -30.63 -26.92
N LEU A 612 0.78 -31.15 -26.92
CA LEU A 612 -0.38 -30.36 -26.50
C LEU A 612 -0.33 -29.98 -25.01
N ARG A 613 0.53 -30.61 -24.21
CA ARG A 613 0.78 -30.19 -22.82
C ARG A 613 1.52 -28.85 -22.77
N ASP A 614 2.36 -28.55 -23.75
CA ASP A 614 3.00 -27.23 -23.85
C ASP A 614 1.95 -26.15 -24.18
N GLU A 615 0.90 -26.52 -24.91
CA GLU A 615 -0.20 -25.61 -25.23
C GLU A 615 -1.16 -25.41 -24.04
N TYR A 616 -1.46 -26.46 -23.29
CA TYR A 616 -2.47 -26.42 -22.24
C TYR A 616 -1.88 -26.72 -20.86
N SER A 617 -1.70 -25.68 -20.05
CA SER A 617 -1.12 -25.80 -18.70
C SER A 617 -1.92 -26.71 -17.77
N SER A 618 -3.24 -26.81 -17.95
CA SER A 618 -4.12 -27.74 -17.22
C SER A 618 -3.83 -29.22 -17.51
N LEU A 619 -3.03 -29.51 -18.53
CA LEU A 619 -2.65 -30.86 -18.94
C LEU A 619 -1.19 -31.23 -18.56
N ARG A 620 -0.43 -30.33 -17.92
CA ARG A 620 1.01 -30.52 -17.64
C ARG A 620 1.29 -31.26 -16.31
N PRO A 621 2.35 -32.09 -16.24
CA PRO A 621 2.90 -32.62 -14.98
C PRO A 621 3.74 -31.58 -14.20
N ALA A 622 3.85 -31.72 -12.87
CA ALA A 622 4.55 -30.82 -11.93
C ALA A 622 6.03 -30.53 -12.26
N THR A 623 6.72 -31.52 -12.82
CA THR A 623 8.18 -31.54 -12.93
C THR A 623 8.73 -30.72 -14.10
N ASN A 624 7.87 -30.21 -14.99
CA ASN A 624 8.26 -29.44 -16.18
C ASN A 624 7.91 -27.94 -16.03
N ILE A 625 8.77 -27.21 -15.32
CA ILE A 625 8.72 -25.75 -15.27
C ILE A 625 9.34 -25.20 -16.56
N THR A 626 8.55 -24.48 -17.37
CA THR A 626 9.06 -23.77 -18.56
C THR A 626 8.85 -22.26 -18.42
N PRO A 627 9.69 -21.41 -19.05
CA PRO A 627 9.65 -19.95 -18.90
C PRO A 627 8.35 -19.27 -19.36
N HIS A 628 7.44 -20.02 -19.98
CA HIS A 628 6.22 -19.51 -20.61
C HIS A 628 4.94 -19.90 -19.85
N ALA A 629 5.02 -20.69 -18.78
CA ALA A 629 3.89 -20.99 -17.92
C ALA A 629 4.02 -20.26 -16.56
N PRO A 630 2.94 -19.68 -16.03
CA PRO A 630 2.97 -18.98 -14.75
C PRO A 630 3.29 -19.95 -13.59
N ASP A 631 3.95 -19.44 -12.54
CA ASP A 631 4.18 -20.08 -11.23
C ASP A 631 2.87 -20.32 -10.45
N ARG A 632 1.86 -20.93 -11.06
CA ARG A 632 0.67 -21.36 -10.35
C ARG A 632 0.98 -22.70 -9.70
N ASN A 633 1.47 -22.60 -8.47
CA ASN A 633 1.74 -23.75 -7.63
C ASN A 633 0.43 -24.51 -7.39
N ALA A 634 0.38 -25.74 -7.89
CA ALA A 634 -0.74 -26.64 -7.75
C ALA A 634 -1.17 -26.83 -6.27
N VAL A 635 -0.24 -26.72 -5.31
CA VAL A 635 -0.46 -26.86 -3.85
C VAL A 635 -1.48 -25.81 -3.40
N VAL A 636 -1.25 -24.57 -3.81
CA VAL A 636 -1.99 -23.40 -3.33
C VAL A 636 -3.42 -23.44 -3.87
N GLU A 637 -3.61 -23.96 -5.07
CA GLU A 637 -4.91 -24.14 -5.71
C GLU A 637 -5.65 -25.38 -5.15
N LEU A 638 -4.95 -26.49 -4.84
CA LEU A 638 -5.51 -27.68 -4.16
C LEU A 638 -6.02 -27.39 -2.75
N ARG A 639 -5.30 -26.55 -2.00
CA ARG A 639 -5.71 -26.16 -0.63
C ARG A 639 -7.10 -25.54 -0.60
N GLN A 640 -7.54 -24.92 -1.70
CA GLN A 640 -8.90 -24.39 -1.82
C GLN A 640 -9.94 -25.52 -1.89
N PHE A 641 -9.62 -26.67 -2.48
CA PHE A 641 -10.49 -27.85 -2.51
C PHE A 641 -10.49 -28.64 -1.18
N THR A 642 -9.48 -28.46 -0.34
CA THR A 642 -9.46 -29.03 1.02
C THR A 642 -9.95 -28.06 2.10
N ALA A 643 -10.25 -26.81 1.74
CA ALA A 643 -10.73 -25.79 2.67
C ALA A 643 -12.13 -26.14 3.21
N SER A 644 -12.47 -25.65 4.41
CA SER A 644 -13.75 -25.91 5.08
C SER A 644 -14.99 -25.51 4.26
N ARG A 645 -14.81 -24.58 3.31
CA ARG A 645 -15.84 -24.18 2.33
C ARG A 645 -16.13 -25.32 1.35
N THR A 646 -15.12 -26.10 1.00
CA THR A 646 -15.22 -27.20 0.05
C THR A 646 -15.78 -28.47 0.70
N THR A 647 -15.48 -28.69 1.99
CA THR A 647 -16.23 -29.65 2.82
C THR A 647 -17.71 -29.30 2.92
N ARG A 648 -18.08 -28.01 2.88
CA ARG A 648 -19.48 -27.58 2.79
C ARG A 648 -20.09 -27.84 1.41
N LEU A 649 -19.37 -27.56 0.32
CA LEU A 649 -19.78 -27.86 -1.06
C LEU A 649 -20.03 -29.36 -1.28
N PHE A 650 -19.12 -30.20 -0.80
CA PHE A 650 -19.14 -31.64 -1.09
C PHE A 650 -19.70 -32.49 0.04
N GLY A 651 -20.13 -31.87 1.16
CA GLY A 651 -20.68 -32.56 2.33
C GLY A 651 -19.68 -33.42 3.11
N GLN A 652 -18.42 -33.49 2.70
CA GLN A 652 -17.37 -34.28 3.33
C GLN A 652 -15.97 -33.71 3.08
N LYS A 653 -15.02 -34.03 3.97
CA LYS A 653 -13.61 -33.71 3.76
C LYS A 653 -13.04 -34.70 2.74
N LEU A 654 -12.45 -34.17 1.67
CA LEU A 654 -11.90 -34.97 0.58
C LEU A 654 -10.48 -35.42 0.97
N ASP A 655 -10.29 -36.71 1.25
CA ASP A 655 -8.98 -37.34 1.51
C ASP A 655 -8.52 -38.17 0.28
N HIS A 656 -7.21 -38.25 0.10
CA HIS A 656 -6.56 -38.73 -1.13
C HIS A 656 -6.72 -40.24 -1.39
N ALA A 657 -6.77 -40.58 -2.68
CA ALA A 657 -6.81 -41.91 -3.31
C ALA A 657 -8.20 -42.52 -3.58
N ASP A 658 -8.87 -43.18 -2.64
CA ASP A 658 -9.90 -44.19 -3.03
C ASP A 658 -11.38 -43.77 -2.91
N ARG A 659 -11.69 -42.58 -2.39
CA ARG A 659 -13.08 -42.21 -2.01
C ARG A 659 -13.82 -41.28 -2.98
N PHE A 660 -13.16 -40.76 -4.01
CA PHE A 660 -13.75 -39.71 -4.86
C PHE A 660 -14.81 -40.21 -5.85
N PHE A 661 -14.66 -41.43 -6.37
CA PHE A 661 -15.60 -42.00 -7.34
C PHE A 661 -16.99 -42.14 -6.71
N THR A 662 -17.04 -42.74 -5.53
CA THR A 662 -18.28 -42.92 -4.76
C THR A 662 -18.80 -41.59 -4.21
N ALA A 663 -17.91 -40.64 -3.87
CA ALA A 663 -18.29 -39.32 -3.38
C ALA A 663 -19.04 -38.50 -4.44
N PHE A 664 -18.52 -38.43 -5.67
CA PHE A 664 -19.06 -37.56 -6.72
C PHE A 664 -20.47 -37.96 -7.13
N GLU A 665 -20.71 -39.26 -7.30
CA GLU A 665 -22.04 -39.82 -7.57
C GLU A 665 -23.05 -39.57 -6.42
N THR A 666 -22.55 -39.38 -5.20
CA THR A 666 -23.38 -39.09 -4.02
C THR A 666 -23.64 -37.61 -3.78
N LEU A 667 -22.99 -36.71 -4.53
CA LEU A 667 -23.16 -35.26 -4.36
C LEU A 667 -24.58 -34.84 -4.72
N PRO A 668 -25.31 -34.18 -3.81
CA PRO A 668 -26.68 -33.71 -4.08
C PRO A 668 -26.77 -32.85 -5.35
N LEU A 669 -25.82 -31.94 -5.57
CA LEU A 669 -25.81 -31.04 -6.72
C LEU A 669 -25.56 -31.75 -8.05
N VAL A 670 -24.76 -32.82 -8.05
CA VAL A 670 -24.54 -33.64 -9.26
C VAL A 670 -25.81 -34.41 -9.61
N LYS A 671 -26.47 -34.99 -8.60
CA LYS A 671 -27.77 -35.65 -8.78
C LYS A 671 -28.86 -34.68 -9.24
N GLU A 672 -28.81 -33.43 -8.80
CA GLU A 672 -29.72 -32.39 -9.26
C GLU A 672 -29.50 -32.03 -10.74
N ILE A 673 -28.25 -31.94 -11.20
CA ILE A 673 -27.91 -31.63 -12.60
C ILE A 673 -28.16 -32.83 -13.54
N ILE A 674 -27.70 -34.02 -13.16
CA ILE A 674 -27.70 -35.21 -14.03
C ILE A 674 -28.98 -36.04 -13.88
N GLY A 675 -29.68 -35.90 -12.76
CA GLY A 675 -30.82 -36.75 -12.38
C GLY A 675 -30.39 -38.09 -11.78
N GLU A 676 -31.35 -39.01 -11.60
CA GLU A 676 -31.10 -40.37 -11.09
C GLU A 676 -30.60 -41.35 -12.17
N ASP A 677 -30.51 -40.91 -13.44
CA ASP A 677 -30.12 -41.76 -14.55
C ASP A 677 -28.61 -42.04 -14.56
N ARG A 678 -28.25 -43.23 -14.09
CA ARG A 678 -26.86 -43.72 -14.10
C ARG A 678 -26.24 -43.80 -15.48
N ALA A 679 -27.02 -43.86 -16.57
CA ALA A 679 -26.47 -43.83 -17.93
C ALA A 679 -25.98 -42.43 -18.34
N ARG A 680 -26.53 -41.38 -17.71
CA ARG A 680 -26.07 -39.99 -17.87
C ARG A 680 -24.90 -39.66 -16.96
N MET A 681 -24.69 -40.43 -15.89
CA MET A 681 -23.47 -40.29 -15.11
C MET A 681 -22.29 -40.67 -15.99
N PRO A 682 -21.32 -39.76 -16.23
CA PRO A 682 -20.06 -40.21 -16.78
C PRO A 682 -19.53 -41.29 -15.84
N SER A 683 -19.21 -42.49 -16.36
CA SER A 683 -18.55 -43.54 -15.57
C SER A 683 -17.27 -42.91 -15.02
N VAL A 684 -17.26 -42.46 -13.76
CA VAL A 684 -16.39 -41.35 -13.37
C VAL A 684 -14.92 -41.63 -13.72
N ASN A 685 -14.45 -41.10 -14.85
CA ASN A 685 -13.10 -40.63 -14.96
C ASN A 685 -13.06 -39.20 -15.49
N PRO A 686 -13.51 -38.20 -14.69
CA PRO A 686 -12.60 -37.12 -14.40
C PRO A 686 -11.20 -37.73 -14.14
N LEU A 687 -10.97 -38.61 -13.12
CA LEU A 687 -9.81 -39.51 -12.65
C LEU A 687 -8.38 -39.31 -13.19
N TRP A 688 -8.27 -38.71 -14.35
CA TRP A 688 -7.57 -37.46 -14.37
C TRP A 688 -8.14 -36.46 -13.31
N LEU A 689 -9.20 -35.70 -13.56
CA LEU A 689 -9.59 -34.48 -12.84
C LEU A 689 -8.38 -33.56 -12.72
N ALA A 690 -7.62 -33.66 -13.82
CA ALA A 690 -6.21 -33.41 -14.02
C ALA A 690 -5.31 -33.99 -12.92
N ALA A 691 -5.18 -35.32 -12.85
CA ALA A 691 -4.65 -36.14 -11.74
C ALA A 691 -4.30 -35.29 -10.53
N ALA A 692 -5.38 -34.73 -9.98
CA ALA A 692 -5.44 -33.71 -8.96
C ALA A 692 -4.39 -32.57 -9.13
N VAL A 693 -4.69 -31.57 -9.94
CA VAL A 693 -4.07 -30.23 -9.88
C VAL A 693 -2.57 -30.15 -10.23
N GLY A 694 -1.85 -31.25 -10.49
CA GLY A 694 -0.47 -31.23 -10.99
C GLY A 694 0.62 -31.29 -9.92
N GLU A 695 0.36 -31.98 -8.81
CA GLU A 695 1.28 -32.10 -7.67
C GLU A 695 1.23 -33.43 -6.93
N CYS A 696 0.46 -34.39 -7.45
CA CYS A 696 0.42 -35.70 -6.85
C CYS A 696 1.79 -36.38 -7.07
N ASP A 697 2.58 -36.52 -6.00
CA ASP A 697 3.81 -37.36 -5.96
C ASP A 697 3.52 -38.87 -6.13
N ASP A 698 2.24 -39.23 -6.34
CA ASP A 698 1.81 -40.60 -6.53
C ASP A 698 2.06 -41.07 -7.98
N VAL A 699 3.20 -41.75 -8.14
CA VAL A 699 3.70 -42.30 -9.40
C VAL A 699 2.75 -43.33 -10.01
N GLU A 700 2.01 -44.08 -9.19
CA GLU A 700 1.16 -45.17 -9.64
C GLU A 700 -0.13 -44.65 -10.29
N LEU A 701 -0.72 -43.59 -9.71
CA LEU A 701 -1.89 -42.92 -10.28
C LEU A 701 -1.54 -42.17 -11.58
N GLN A 702 -0.37 -41.52 -11.65
CA GLN A 702 0.15 -40.91 -12.88
C GLN A 702 0.34 -41.95 -14.00
N HIS A 703 0.91 -43.10 -13.68
CA HIS A 703 1.18 -44.14 -14.68
C HIS A 703 -0.10 -44.79 -15.21
N ASN A 704 -1.09 -45.05 -14.35
CA ASN A 704 -2.26 -45.82 -14.73
C ASN A 704 -3.40 -44.98 -15.34
N ALA A 705 -3.57 -43.72 -14.93
CA ALA A 705 -4.66 -42.85 -15.42
C ALA A 705 -4.21 -41.80 -16.44
N VAL A 706 -2.98 -41.28 -16.32
CA VAL A 706 -2.47 -40.15 -17.10
C VAL A 706 -1.62 -40.61 -18.28
N ALA A 707 -0.79 -41.65 -18.11
CA ALA A 707 0.19 -42.07 -19.14
C ALA A 707 -0.44 -42.50 -20.49
N PRO A 708 -1.55 -43.27 -20.55
CA PRO A 708 -2.19 -43.63 -21.82
C PRO A 708 -2.67 -42.39 -22.60
N LEU A 709 -3.16 -41.38 -21.87
CA LEU A 709 -3.59 -40.10 -22.40
C LEU A 709 -2.39 -39.20 -22.76
N ILE A 710 -1.32 -39.17 -21.95
CA ILE A 710 -0.06 -38.43 -22.20
C ILE A 710 0.58 -38.85 -23.51
N HIS A 711 0.64 -40.15 -23.78
CA HIS A 711 1.24 -40.63 -25.03
C HIS A 711 0.51 -40.07 -26.26
N GLN A 712 -0.81 -39.85 -26.15
CA GLN A 712 -1.60 -39.26 -27.22
C GLN A 712 -1.37 -37.75 -27.41
N VAL A 713 -0.97 -37.00 -26.37
CA VAL A 713 -0.72 -35.54 -26.46
C VAL A 713 0.73 -35.16 -26.77
N SER A 714 1.72 -36.03 -26.49
CA SER A 714 3.15 -35.71 -26.57
C SER A 714 3.73 -35.51 -27.99
N SER A 715 3.04 -36.00 -29.02
CA SER A 715 3.43 -35.84 -30.42
C SER A 715 2.19 -35.74 -31.29
N HIS A 716 1.36 -34.74 -31.02
CA HIS A 716 0.13 -34.52 -31.75
C HIS A 716 0.41 -33.62 -32.96
N GLU A 717 -0.13 -33.99 -34.11
CA GLU A 717 -0.24 -33.05 -35.22
C GLU A 717 -1.47 -32.18 -35.00
N TYR A 718 -1.29 -30.86 -34.99
CA TYR A 718 -2.39 -29.92 -34.85
C TYR A 718 -2.15 -28.65 -35.67
N LEU A 719 -3.23 -27.94 -35.95
CA LEU A 719 -3.16 -26.64 -36.61
C LEU A 719 -2.85 -25.55 -35.59
N THR A 720 -1.86 -24.73 -35.88
CA THR A 720 -1.46 -23.58 -35.07
C THR A 720 -1.79 -22.27 -35.74
N CYS A 721 -2.25 -21.31 -34.95
CA CYS A 721 -2.43 -19.92 -35.34
C CYS A 721 -2.02 -19.02 -34.17
N ILE A 722 -2.08 -17.70 -34.35
CA ILE A 722 -2.04 -16.83 -33.18
C ILE A 722 -3.35 -17.03 -32.40
N SER A 723 -3.22 -17.34 -31.11
CA SER A 723 -4.34 -17.53 -30.18
C SER A 723 -4.22 -16.50 -29.06
N HIS A 724 -5.36 -15.96 -28.64
CA HIS A 724 -5.46 -15.12 -27.45
C HIS A 724 -4.96 -15.87 -26.22
N GLY A 725 -5.27 -17.16 -26.12
CA GLY A 725 -4.81 -18.08 -25.07
C GLY A 725 -5.71 -18.14 -23.84
N ASP A 726 -6.58 -17.14 -23.64
CA ASP A 726 -7.60 -17.07 -22.58
C ASP A 726 -8.87 -16.35 -23.08
N LEU A 727 -9.32 -16.65 -24.30
CA LEU A 727 -10.49 -15.99 -24.89
C LEU A 727 -11.79 -16.44 -24.20
N HIS A 728 -12.37 -15.57 -23.37
CA HIS A 728 -13.70 -15.75 -22.76
C HIS A 728 -14.48 -14.43 -22.75
N GLY A 729 -15.76 -14.48 -22.35
CA GLY A 729 -16.66 -13.32 -22.47
C GLY A 729 -16.16 -12.04 -21.76
N ASP A 730 -15.47 -12.16 -20.62
CA ASP A 730 -14.92 -11.00 -19.90
C ASP A 730 -13.60 -10.45 -20.48
N ASN A 731 -13.01 -11.11 -21.49
CA ASN A 731 -11.84 -10.64 -22.26
C ASN A 731 -12.25 -10.06 -23.63
N ILE A 732 -13.55 -9.95 -23.89
CA ILE A 732 -14.11 -9.41 -25.12
C ILE A 732 -14.99 -8.22 -24.74
N LEU A 733 -14.64 -7.03 -25.21
CA LEU A 733 -15.41 -5.81 -25.03
C LEU A 733 -16.28 -5.54 -26.25
N ILE A 734 -17.53 -5.20 -26.00
CA ILE A 734 -18.56 -4.92 -27.00
C ILE A 734 -19.06 -3.49 -26.79
N ALA A 735 -19.02 -2.67 -27.84
CA ALA A 735 -19.54 -1.30 -27.84
C ALA A 735 -20.26 -0.95 -29.14
N GLY A 736 -20.96 0.19 -29.17
CA GLY A 736 -21.65 0.70 -30.35
C GLY A 736 -22.99 0.01 -30.65
N ASP A 737 -23.45 0.10 -31.91
CA ASP A 737 -24.74 -0.46 -32.35
C ASP A 737 -24.80 -1.99 -32.12
N PRO A 738 -25.81 -2.53 -31.40
CA PRO A 738 -25.99 -3.97 -31.22
C PRO A 738 -26.07 -4.78 -32.53
N ARG A 739 -26.48 -4.18 -33.65
CA ARG A 739 -26.50 -4.83 -34.97
C ARG A 739 -25.14 -4.81 -35.65
N GLN A 740 -24.24 -3.92 -35.24
CA GLN A 740 -22.89 -3.80 -35.77
C GLN A 740 -21.86 -3.53 -34.65
N PRO A 741 -21.75 -4.43 -33.65
CA PRO A 741 -20.96 -4.16 -32.46
C PRO A 741 -19.48 -4.00 -32.79
N ASN A 742 -18.84 -3.00 -32.21
CA ASN A 742 -17.39 -2.87 -32.18
C ASN A 742 -16.83 -3.84 -31.13
N ILE A 743 -15.88 -4.67 -31.55
CA ILE A 743 -15.29 -5.72 -30.72
C ILE A 743 -13.84 -5.37 -30.44
N SER A 744 -13.47 -5.34 -29.16
CA SER A 744 -12.08 -5.19 -28.72
C SER A 744 -11.69 -6.34 -27.79
N LEU A 745 -10.54 -6.96 -28.03
CA LEU A 745 -9.97 -7.98 -27.15
C LEU A 745 -9.04 -7.35 -26.13
N ILE A 746 -8.97 -7.94 -24.93
CA ILE A 746 -8.18 -7.42 -23.81
C ILE A 746 -7.47 -8.57 -23.09
N ASP A 747 -6.45 -8.27 -22.27
CA ASP A 747 -5.75 -9.26 -21.44
C ASP A 747 -4.88 -10.23 -22.26
N PHE A 748 -3.87 -9.68 -22.94
CA PHE A 748 -2.99 -10.43 -23.85
C PHE A 748 -1.85 -11.18 -23.14
N GLU A 749 -1.91 -11.36 -21.82
CA GLU A 749 -0.86 -12.06 -21.05
C GLU A 749 -0.55 -13.44 -21.62
N THR A 750 -1.56 -14.15 -22.11
CA THR A 750 -1.45 -15.53 -22.60
C THR A 750 -1.43 -15.64 -24.12
N THR A 751 -1.31 -14.53 -24.87
CA THR A 751 -1.34 -14.55 -26.34
C THR A 751 -0.04 -15.08 -26.94
N HIS A 752 -0.14 -16.06 -27.83
CA HIS A 752 1.00 -16.75 -28.46
C HIS A 752 0.57 -17.42 -29.78
N GLU A 753 1.54 -17.89 -30.56
CA GLU A 753 1.27 -18.92 -31.56
C GLU A 753 0.98 -20.24 -30.85
N GLY A 754 -0.22 -20.78 -31.02
CA GLY A 754 -0.67 -21.97 -30.31
C GLY A 754 -1.78 -22.70 -31.07
N HIS A 755 -2.36 -23.71 -30.44
CA HIS A 755 -3.38 -24.57 -31.05
C HIS A 755 -4.65 -23.79 -31.46
N ILE A 756 -5.12 -23.96 -32.70
CA ILE A 756 -6.28 -23.23 -33.26
C ILE A 756 -7.57 -23.44 -32.47
N CYS A 757 -7.77 -24.64 -31.91
CA CYS A 757 -8.98 -24.96 -31.16
C CYS A 757 -9.03 -24.26 -29.79
N LYS A 758 -7.92 -23.69 -29.30
CA LYS A 758 -7.79 -23.14 -27.95
C LYS A 758 -8.80 -22.04 -27.65
N ASP A 759 -8.86 -21.00 -28.48
CA ASP A 759 -9.76 -19.85 -28.26
C ASP A 759 -11.23 -20.23 -28.43
N PHE A 760 -11.54 -21.12 -29.38
CA PHE A 760 -12.90 -21.63 -29.61
C PHE A 760 -13.39 -22.45 -28.41
N ALA A 761 -12.57 -23.41 -27.96
CA ALA A 761 -12.91 -24.25 -26.82
C ALA A 761 -13.02 -23.43 -25.53
N ARG A 762 -12.15 -22.43 -25.36
CA ARG A 762 -12.18 -21.53 -24.20
C ARG A 762 -13.45 -20.70 -24.15
N LEU A 763 -13.86 -20.14 -25.28
CA LEU A 763 -15.09 -19.36 -25.37
C LEU A 763 -16.33 -20.24 -25.21
N GLU A 764 -16.40 -21.41 -25.86
CA GLU A 764 -17.51 -22.36 -25.67
C GLU A 764 -17.66 -22.76 -24.21
N SER A 765 -16.55 -23.11 -23.57
CA SER A 765 -16.55 -23.50 -22.15
C SER A 765 -17.06 -22.36 -21.26
N ALA A 766 -16.70 -21.11 -21.56
CA ALA A 766 -17.22 -19.94 -20.84
C ALA A 766 -18.71 -19.70 -21.11
N LEU A 767 -19.17 -19.85 -22.37
CA LEU A 767 -20.57 -19.71 -22.75
C LEU A 767 -21.46 -20.70 -21.97
N LEU A 768 -21.01 -21.95 -21.85
CA LEU A 768 -21.74 -23.01 -21.17
C LEU A 768 -21.74 -22.87 -19.65
N THR A 769 -20.74 -22.19 -19.05
CA THR A 769 -20.52 -22.28 -17.59
C THR A 769 -20.44 -20.94 -16.87
N ARG A 770 -20.40 -19.80 -17.56
CA ARG A 770 -20.14 -18.50 -16.90
C ARG A 770 -21.11 -17.37 -17.25
N ILE A 771 -21.96 -17.53 -18.26
CA ILE A 771 -22.87 -16.44 -18.69
C ILE A 771 -24.10 -16.37 -17.79
N PHE A 772 -24.72 -17.51 -17.48
CA PHE A 772 -25.94 -17.60 -16.70
C PHE A 772 -25.76 -18.52 -15.50
N GLU A 773 -26.47 -18.23 -14.41
CA GLU A 773 -26.75 -19.21 -13.37
C GLU A 773 -27.87 -20.13 -13.87
N TRP A 774 -27.51 -21.36 -14.23
CA TRP A 774 -28.43 -22.33 -14.80
C TRP A 774 -29.32 -22.94 -13.74
N THR A 775 -30.60 -23.13 -14.05
CA THR A 775 -31.46 -24.03 -13.25
C THR A 775 -31.02 -25.48 -13.43
N ALA A 776 -31.47 -26.37 -12.54
CA ALA A 776 -31.20 -27.80 -12.66
C ALA A 776 -31.69 -28.38 -14.01
N GLU A 777 -32.88 -28.00 -14.45
CA GLU A 777 -33.47 -28.42 -15.73
C GLU A 777 -32.64 -27.91 -16.93
N GLU A 778 -32.25 -26.64 -16.90
CA GLU A 778 -31.39 -26.05 -17.93
C GLU A 778 -30.01 -26.72 -17.99
N ALA A 779 -29.38 -26.94 -16.83
CA ALA A 779 -28.10 -27.63 -16.75
C ALA A 779 -28.19 -29.08 -17.24
N SER A 780 -29.27 -29.79 -16.90
CA SER A 780 -29.51 -31.15 -17.40
C SER A 780 -29.65 -31.17 -18.92
N ALA A 781 -30.40 -30.22 -19.49
CA ALA A 781 -30.55 -30.07 -20.94
C ALA A 781 -29.22 -29.74 -21.64
N LEU A 782 -28.36 -28.92 -21.01
CA LEU A 782 -26.99 -28.66 -21.51
C LEU A 782 -26.15 -29.93 -21.54
N VAL A 783 -26.19 -30.74 -20.48
CA VAL A 783 -25.46 -32.01 -20.39
C VAL A 783 -25.95 -32.99 -21.46
N ASP A 784 -27.27 -33.16 -21.58
CA ASP A 784 -27.87 -34.04 -22.58
C ASP A 784 -27.47 -33.64 -24.00
N TRP A 785 -27.56 -32.34 -24.32
CA TRP A 785 -27.14 -31.83 -25.63
C TRP A 785 -25.64 -32.00 -25.85
N PHE A 786 -24.82 -31.69 -24.85
CA PHE A 786 -23.37 -31.82 -24.93
C PHE A 786 -22.99 -33.27 -25.22
N MET A 787 -23.47 -34.23 -24.42
CA MET A 787 -23.25 -35.67 -24.64
C MET A 787 -23.70 -36.12 -26.03
N HIS A 788 -24.91 -35.73 -26.44
CA HIS A 788 -25.41 -36.09 -27.76
C HIS A 788 -24.51 -35.57 -28.87
N SER A 789 -24.05 -34.32 -28.73
CA SER A 789 -23.20 -33.67 -29.71
C SER A 789 -21.82 -34.34 -29.83
N TRP A 790 -21.31 -34.90 -28.74
CA TRP A 790 -19.99 -35.53 -28.72
C TRP A 790 -20.00 -36.96 -29.29
N ASN A 791 -21.10 -37.70 -29.15
CA ASN A 791 -21.20 -39.09 -29.61
C ASN A 791 -21.42 -39.25 -31.13
N LYS A 792 -21.87 -38.20 -31.83
CA LYS A 792 -22.30 -38.27 -33.25
C LYS A 792 -21.36 -37.60 -34.25
N ASP A 793 -20.20 -37.11 -33.80
CA ASP A 793 -19.26 -36.17 -34.45
C ASP A 793 -19.36 -34.78 -33.80
N VAL A 794 -18.43 -34.48 -32.88
CA VAL A 794 -18.41 -33.27 -32.04
C VAL A 794 -18.48 -31.95 -32.84
N LEU A 795 -17.97 -31.96 -34.07
CA LEU A 795 -17.95 -30.78 -34.93
C LEU A 795 -19.22 -30.65 -35.77
N SER A 796 -20.05 -31.69 -35.88
CA SER A 796 -21.26 -31.65 -36.71
C SER A 796 -22.35 -30.72 -36.14
N SER A 797 -23.29 -30.32 -37.01
CA SER A 797 -24.41 -29.47 -36.62
C SER A 797 -25.47 -30.27 -35.84
N HIS A 798 -25.78 -29.82 -34.64
CA HIS A 798 -26.77 -30.46 -33.76
C HIS A 798 -27.99 -29.57 -33.57
N THR A 799 -29.16 -30.19 -33.46
CA THR A 799 -30.41 -29.49 -33.13
C THR A 799 -30.35 -28.94 -31.71
N VAL A 800 -30.63 -27.66 -31.55
CA VAL A 800 -30.64 -26.98 -30.26
C VAL A 800 -31.96 -27.25 -29.53
N PRO A 801 -31.95 -27.74 -28.28
CA PRO A 801 -33.15 -27.98 -27.50
C PRO A 801 -33.89 -26.68 -27.16
N GLN A 802 -35.22 -26.71 -27.22
CA GLN A 802 -36.10 -25.56 -26.93
C GLN A 802 -36.58 -25.61 -25.47
N VAL A 803 -35.64 -25.64 -24.51
CA VAL A 803 -35.94 -25.73 -23.06
C VAL A 803 -36.17 -24.36 -22.47
N SER A 804 -35.31 -23.39 -22.80
CA SER A 804 -35.47 -22.00 -22.45
C SER A 804 -34.84 -21.10 -23.51
N ASP A 805 -35.20 -19.81 -23.51
CA ASP A 805 -34.56 -18.82 -24.37
C ASP A 805 -33.05 -18.73 -24.11
N ARG A 806 -32.62 -18.86 -22.85
CA ARG A 806 -31.20 -18.83 -22.45
C ARG A 806 -30.42 -20.00 -23.04
N ILE A 807 -30.97 -21.21 -22.94
CA ILE A 807 -30.38 -22.43 -23.52
C ILE A 807 -30.31 -22.33 -25.03
N THR A 808 -31.42 -21.93 -25.66
CA THR A 808 -31.50 -21.82 -27.12
C THR A 808 -30.46 -20.83 -27.64
N ARG A 809 -30.30 -19.71 -26.94
CA ARG A 809 -29.34 -18.65 -27.26
C ARG A 809 -27.90 -19.12 -27.15
N ILE A 810 -27.51 -19.70 -26.01
CA ILE A 810 -26.13 -20.13 -25.76
C ILE A 810 -25.74 -21.30 -26.66
N LEU A 811 -26.59 -22.31 -26.78
CA LEU A 811 -26.31 -23.45 -27.65
C LEU A 811 -26.31 -23.05 -29.14
N GLY A 812 -27.13 -22.08 -29.54
CA GLY A 812 -27.05 -21.47 -30.88
C GLY A 812 -25.69 -20.82 -31.13
N ALA A 813 -25.18 -20.05 -30.17
CA ALA A 813 -23.84 -19.46 -30.23
C ALA A 813 -22.75 -20.53 -30.37
N VAL A 814 -22.86 -21.60 -29.57
CA VAL A 814 -21.93 -22.74 -29.58
C VAL A 814 -21.94 -23.47 -30.92
N VAL A 815 -23.11 -23.79 -31.47
CA VAL A 815 -23.23 -24.41 -32.81
C VAL A 815 -22.57 -23.52 -33.86
N ARG A 816 -22.77 -22.19 -33.79
CA ARG A 816 -22.12 -21.27 -34.73
C ARG A 816 -20.60 -21.22 -34.55
N LEU A 817 -20.13 -21.25 -33.32
CA LEU A 817 -18.71 -21.27 -32.99
C LEU A 817 -18.03 -22.51 -33.58
N ARG A 818 -18.60 -23.70 -33.38
CA ARG A 818 -18.09 -24.96 -33.95
C ARG A 818 -18.12 -24.96 -35.48
N LYS A 819 -19.20 -24.44 -36.10
CA LYS A 819 -19.28 -24.29 -37.56
C LYS A 819 -18.18 -23.37 -38.11
N THR A 820 -17.87 -22.29 -37.38
CA THR A 820 -16.81 -21.36 -37.75
C THR A 820 -15.44 -22.04 -37.66
N LEU A 821 -15.19 -22.81 -36.59
CA LEU A 821 -13.98 -23.60 -36.42
C LEU A 821 -13.75 -24.58 -37.58
N ILE A 822 -14.79 -25.33 -37.99
CA ILE A 822 -14.71 -26.23 -39.16
C ILE A 822 -14.24 -25.48 -40.41
N GLY A 823 -14.78 -24.28 -40.63
CA GLY A 823 -14.41 -23.41 -41.75
C GLY A 823 -12.95 -22.91 -41.70
N CYS A 824 -12.28 -23.02 -40.55
CA CYS A 824 -10.86 -22.71 -40.40
C CYS A 824 -9.93 -23.89 -40.77
N GLY A 825 -10.48 -25.09 -40.98
CA GLY A 825 -9.72 -26.23 -41.50
C GLY A 825 -9.25 -25.98 -42.94
N GLN A 826 -8.22 -26.71 -43.37
CA GLN A 826 -7.75 -26.68 -44.77
C GLN A 826 -8.22 -27.94 -45.50
N GLU A 827 -8.37 -27.88 -46.82
CA GLU A 827 -8.92 -28.99 -47.64
C GLU A 827 -8.20 -30.33 -47.41
N HIS A 828 -6.87 -30.30 -47.29
CA HIS A 828 -6.06 -31.48 -47.00
C HIS A 828 -5.75 -31.68 -45.51
N TRP A 829 -6.16 -30.73 -44.65
CA TRP A 829 -5.85 -30.71 -43.22
C TRP A 829 -7.08 -30.25 -42.43
N PRO A 830 -8.14 -31.07 -42.34
CA PRO A 830 -9.30 -30.75 -41.53
C PRO A 830 -8.92 -30.78 -40.04
N ILE A 831 -9.64 -29.99 -39.25
CA ILE A 831 -9.55 -30.07 -37.79
C ILE A 831 -10.18 -31.38 -37.34
N LYS A 832 -9.40 -32.20 -36.62
CA LYS A 832 -9.88 -33.49 -36.12
C LYS A 832 -10.77 -33.28 -34.90
N ALA A 833 -11.77 -34.14 -34.72
CA ALA A 833 -12.61 -34.15 -33.52
C ALA A 833 -11.77 -34.24 -32.25
N SER A 834 -10.77 -35.12 -32.21
CA SER A 834 -9.85 -35.28 -31.07
C SER A 834 -9.09 -34.01 -30.70
N GLU A 835 -8.64 -33.22 -31.70
CA GLU A 835 -7.97 -31.93 -31.46
C GLU A 835 -8.91 -30.99 -30.67
N TYR A 836 -10.18 -30.90 -31.09
CA TYR A 836 -11.17 -30.07 -30.41
C TYR A 836 -11.55 -30.59 -29.02
N GLN A 837 -11.69 -31.92 -28.88
CA GLN A 837 -12.02 -32.56 -27.60
C GLN A 837 -10.95 -32.30 -26.53
N TRP A 838 -9.67 -32.37 -26.91
CA TRP A 838 -8.55 -32.00 -26.03
C TRP A 838 -8.61 -30.54 -25.59
N ALA A 839 -8.89 -29.62 -26.52
CA ALA A 839 -9.02 -28.21 -26.23
C ALA A 839 -10.19 -27.93 -25.27
N MET A 840 -11.32 -28.63 -25.43
CA MET A 840 -12.50 -28.52 -24.56
C MET A 840 -12.24 -29.06 -23.16
N LEU A 841 -11.62 -30.24 -23.03
CA LEU A 841 -11.20 -30.77 -21.74
C LEU A 841 -10.29 -29.77 -21.01
N ALA A 842 -9.27 -29.25 -21.69
CA ALA A 842 -8.34 -28.26 -21.14
C ALA A 842 -9.03 -26.95 -20.73
N SER A 843 -10.09 -26.54 -21.44
CA SER A 843 -10.78 -25.27 -21.22
C SER A 843 -11.82 -25.32 -20.09
N LEU A 844 -12.49 -26.45 -19.89
CA LEU A 844 -13.51 -26.66 -18.86
C LEU A 844 -12.90 -26.80 -17.45
N LEU A 845 -11.74 -27.47 -17.34
CA LEU A 845 -11.07 -27.74 -16.06
C LEU A 845 -10.74 -26.46 -15.24
N PRO A 846 -10.21 -25.36 -15.82
CA PRO A 846 -10.05 -24.10 -15.08
C PRO A 846 -11.37 -23.51 -14.56
N PHE A 847 -12.48 -23.60 -15.31
CA PHE A 847 -13.75 -22.99 -14.89
C PHE A 847 -14.39 -23.69 -13.70
N ALA A 848 -14.18 -25.00 -13.53
CA ALA A 848 -14.59 -25.71 -12.32
C ALA A 848 -13.87 -25.22 -11.05
N ARG A 849 -12.73 -24.51 -11.18
CA ARG A 849 -11.87 -24.05 -10.06
C ARG A 849 -12.07 -22.58 -9.70
N TYR A 850 -12.75 -21.81 -10.52
CA TYR A 850 -12.80 -20.36 -10.38
C TYR A 850 -13.73 -19.92 -9.24
N PRO A 851 -13.23 -19.23 -8.19
CA PRO A 851 -13.98 -18.98 -6.96
C PRO A 851 -15.16 -18.01 -7.13
N ASP A 852 -15.14 -17.22 -8.19
CA ASP A 852 -16.15 -16.29 -8.68
C ASP A 852 -17.22 -16.96 -9.56
N THR A 853 -17.02 -18.22 -9.97
CA THR A 853 -18.05 -18.98 -10.70
C THR A 853 -19.06 -19.56 -9.70
N PRO A 854 -20.38 -19.36 -9.91
CA PRO A 854 -21.41 -19.95 -9.06
C PRO A 854 -21.21 -21.44 -8.86
N GLU A 855 -21.56 -21.95 -7.69
CA GLU A 855 -21.33 -23.34 -7.30
C GLU A 855 -21.91 -24.35 -8.28
N HIS A 856 -23.17 -24.16 -8.68
CA HIS A 856 -23.85 -25.01 -9.66
C HIS A 856 -23.10 -25.06 -11.01
N ASN A 857 -22.60 -23.91 -11.46
CA ASN A 857 -21.86 -23.79 -12.71
C ASN A 857 -20.47 -24.44 -12.66
N ARG A 858 -19.80 -24.39 -11.50
CA ARG A 858 -18.53 -25.10 -11.31
C ARG A 858 -18.71 -26.61 -11.41
N VAL A 859 -19.79 -27.14 -10.82
CA VAL A 859 -20.13 -28.56 -10.92
C VAL A 859 -20.51 -28.91 -12.35
N LEU A 860 -21.30 -28.08 -13.05
CA LEU A 860 -21.60 -28.28 -14.46
C LEU A 860 -20.33 -28.35 -15.33
N ALA A 861 -19.40 -27.41 -15.16
CA ALA A 861 -18.12 -27.42 -15.87
C ALA A 861 -17.36 -28.74 -15.66
N LEU A 862 -17.41 -29.28 -14.45
CA LEU A 862 -16.79 -30.54 -14.07
C LEU A 862 -17.44 -31.75 -14.74
N VAL A 863 -18.77 -31.78 -14.79
CA VAL A 863 -19.56 -32.82 -15.45
C VAL A 863 -19.25 -32.85 -16.95
N LEU A 864 -19.27 -31.67 -17.60
CA LEU A 864 -18.94 -31.54 -19.02
C LEU A 864 -17.49 -31.98 -19.32
N ALA A 865 -16.54 -31.65 -18.44
CA ALA A 865 -15.14 -32.10 -18.56
C ALA A 865 -15.03 -33.63 -18.44
N GLY A 866 -15.80 -34.24 -17.54
CA GLY A 866 -15.88 -35.69 -17.39
C GLY A 866 -16.34 -36.38 -18.68
N HIS A 867 -17.42 -35.87 -19.30
CA HIS A 867 -17.87 -36.38 -20.59
C HIS A 867 -16.82 -36.23 -21.68
N ALA A 868 -16.13 -35.08 -21.73
CA ALA A 868 -15.08 -34.85 -22.71
C ALA A 868 -13.93 -35.87 -22.59
N ALA A 869 -13.50 -36.16 -21.36
CA ALA A 869 -12.48 -37.17 -21.07
C ALA A 869 -12.94 -38.58 -21.43
N SER A 870 -14.19 -38.95 -21.07
CA SER A 870 -14.74 -40.26 -21.42
C SER A 870 -14.74 -40.51 -22.93
N THR A 871 -15.03 -39.49 -23.75
CA THR A 871 -14.98 -39.63 -25.21
C THR A 871 -13.56 -39.78 -25.75
N LEU A 872 -12.55 -39.17 -25.13
CA LEU A 872 -11.14 -39.33 -25.51
C LEU A 872 -10.56 -40.71 -25.16
N CYS A 873 -11.14 -41.38 -24.16
CA CYS A 873 -10.73 -42.70 -23.70
C CYS A 873 -11.46 -43.87 -24.39
N ALA A 874 -12.55 -43.59 -25.09
CA ALA A 874 -13.35 -44.57 -25.84
C ALA A 874 -12.78 -44.76 -27.25
#